data_AF-A0AAD8KD82-F1
#
_entry.id   AF-A0AAD8KD82-F1
#
_cell.length_a   1.000
_cell.length_b   1.000
_cell.length_c   1.000
_cell.angle_alpha   90.00
_cell.angle_beta   90.00
_cell.angle_gamma   90.00
#
_symmetry.space_group_name_H-M   'P 1'
#
loop_
_entity.id
_entity.type
_entity.pdbx_description
1 polymer ?
#
loop_
_entity_poly.entity_id
_entity_poly.type
_entity_poly.pdbx_seq_one_letter_code
_entity_poly.pdbx_strand_id
1 'polypeptide(L)'
;MEERKTQCTMSRRRRDTINIDRELEEYKRIYHKELRGGRYKIRYSEKILKCPFCRDSRDYGYKDLLRHANRIVRESKSASFKDKAKHMGLIEYLERDFHAKVKLYDSKSVKTTPKHRDNEELIVHDKTKFSDSRNVKTSSKQNDNEELNVHAKTMCSDSTYVKTMPKQNDSAELIVWPWMAVVANIPVEYKDGKYTGDSGKKLKDDWTEKGYNPVKVHPLWSWKGHSGHAVVEFGKTWGGLSHVMMFMKDFEVNKHGRKEWYDRKKCKDDKLYAWIATDEDYHSSGLVGDYLRKNGDLKTVADVQKEDEVKGSKLIMGLKTMIDEKDKRSEEMNIEISITDIKLKTVMKQKEEMTEYFNREMEMMRKEANEQLKMITLGQERSKRLLEDREKKLRARQARNETEERKLEDEKRMNELAIKEQIKADERLLKLAEDQKGKKEKLHQKIIELQKKLDEKQRLELEIEQMKGAVEVMKHVTEGDLEAKKKMESIQNDLKEKEEELGDLEELNQALIVKERMSNDELVEARKELISGLCENTSRAHIIVKRMGKLDEKPFIAAAKRDGSGKKGAENAIKLASLWENHLGDPSWHPFKVITVEGKVKEVLDEEDEKIASLKNECEKDIFDAVVTALNELNEYNPSGRYPVPQLWNNKEKRNATLKEGVEYLLKQWKTHKQRKR
;
A
#
# COMPACT_ATOMS: atom_id res chain seq x y z
N MET A 1 0.30 1.33 -26.61
CA MET A 1 1.03 2.61 -26.82
C MET A 1 0.28 3.81 -26.20
N GLU A 2 -1.04 3.70 -25.98
CA GLU A 2 -1.86 4.75 -25.34
C GLU A 2 -1.69 4.86 -23.82
N GLU A 3 -1.50 3.76 -23.08
CA GLU A 3 -1.31 3.79 -21.61
C GLU A 3 -0.02 4.50 -21.16
N ARG A 4 1.05 4.41 -21.96
CA ARG A 4 2.30 5.16 -21.69
C ARG A 4 2.15 6.66 -21.94
N LYS A 5 1.22 7.08 -22.82
CA LYS A 5 0.92 8.50 -23.06
C LYS A 5 0.09 9.09 -21.92
N THR A 6 -0.88 8.36 -21.36
CA THR A 6 -1.70 8.80 -20.22
C THR A 6 -0.95 8.87 -18.89
N GLN A 7 -0.02 7.95 -18.63
CA GLN A 7 0.79 7.98 -17.41
C GLN A 7 1.83 9.13 -17.42
N CYS A 8 2.34 9.47 -18.60
CA CYS A 8 3.26 10.60 -18.80
C CYS A 8 2.54 11.96 -18.68
N THR A 9 1.30 12.09 -19.18
CA THR A 9 0.49 13.32 -19.02
C THR A 9 0.01 13.55 -17.59
N MET A 10 -0.33 12.49 -16.84
CA MET A 10 -0.69 12.58 -15.41
C MET A 10 0.52 12.97 -14.53
N SER A 11 1.71 12.46 -14.83
CA SER A 11 2.95 12.87 -14.13
C SER A 11 3.38 14.29 -14.47
N ARG A 12 3.19 14.75 -15.71
CA ARG A 12 3.41 16.16 -16.10
C ARG A 12 2.43 17.08 -15.37
N ARG A 13 1.12 16.79 -15.41
CA ARG A 13 0.09 17.57 -14.68
C ARG A 13 0.34 17.64 -13.18
N ARG A 14 0.76 16.54 -12.53
CA ARG A 14 1.13 16.56 -11.10
C ARG A 14 2.36 17.44 -10.84
N ARG A 15 3.38 17.38 -11.69
CA ARG A 15 4.60 18.19 -11.56
C ARG A 15 4.32 19.68 -11.80
N ASP A 16 3.45 19.99 -12.76
CA ASP A 16 2.99 21.35 -13.05
C ASP A 16 2.14 21.91 -11.89
N THR A 17 1.29 21.09 -11.26
CA THR A 17 0.48 21.50 -10.10
C THR A 17 1.35 21.77 -8.86
N ILE A 18 2.35 20.92 -8.59
CA ILE A 18 3.30 21.12 -7.48
C ILE A 18 4.13 22.41 -7.67
N ASN A 19 4.47 22.74 -8.92
CA ASN A 19 5.21 23.98 -9.22
C ASN A 19 4.33 25.23 -9.04
N ILE A 20 3.07 25.17 -9.48
CA ILE A 20 2.07 26.23 -9.28
C ILE A 20 1.80 26.48 -7.79
N ASP A 21 1.71 25.41 -6.97
CA ASP A 21 1.51 25.54 -5.52
C ASP A 21 2.73 26.17 -4.82
N ARG A 22 3.95 25.87 -5.29
CA ARG A 22 5.18 26.46 -4.76
C ARG A 22 5.28 27.95 -5.08
N GLU A 23 4.96 28.33 -6.33
CA GLU A 23 4.90 29.74 -6.74
C GLU A 23 3.81 30.50 -5.97
N LEU A 24 2.65 29.87 -5.74
CA LEU A 24 1.54 30.49 -5.00
C LEU A 24 1.96 30.85 -3.56
N GLU A 25 2.66 29.94 -2.89
CA GLU A 25 3.16 30.13 -1.53
C GLU A 25 4.31 31.16 -1.46
N GLU A 26 5.09 31.32 -2.54
CA GLU A 26 6.09 32.38 -2.66
C GLU A 26 5.44 33.76 -2.82
N TYR A 27 4.48 33.91 -3.75
CA TYR A 27 3.74 35.17 -3.92
C TYR A 27 2.95 35.55 -2.67
N LYS A 28 2.31 34.59 -1.99
CA LYS A 28 1.65 34.79 -0.70
C LYS A 28 2.61 35.39 0.33
N ARG A 29 3.81 34.81 0.48
CA ARG A 29 4.84 35.30 1.41
C ARG A 29 5.32 36.70 1.07
N ILE A 30 5.49 37.01 -0.22
CA ILE A 30 5.85 38.35 -0.68
C ILE A 30 4.79 39.35 -0.21
N TYR A 31 3.53 39.17 -0.60
CA TYR A 31 2.46 40.13 -0.26
C TYR A 31 2.19 40.22 1.24
N HIS A 32 2.29 39.11 1.99
CA HIS A 32 2.27 39.14 3.45
C HIS A 32 3.37 40.06 4.03
N LYS A 33 4.61 39.94 3.53
CA LYS A 33 5.73 40.80 3.94
C LYS A 33 5.49 42.27 3.55
N GLU A 34 4.90 42.55 2.40
CA GLU A 34 4.58 43.92 1.97
C GLU A 34 3.50 44.57 2.85
N LEU A 35 2.44 43.83 3.21
CA LEU A 35 1.40 44.27 4.15
C LEU A 35 1.97 44.50 5.55
N ARG A 36 2.85 43.61 6.02
CA ARG A 36 3.53 43.75 7.32
C ARG A 36 4.42 44.99 7.37
N GLY A 37 5.16 45.23 6.28
CA GLY A 37 6.02 46.40 6.07
C GLY A 37 5.27 47.70 5.76
N GLY A 38 3.94 47.71 5.75
CA GLY A 38 3.13 48.92 5.61
C GLY A 38 3.05 49.50 4.20
N ARG A 39 3.47 48.76 3.17
CA ARG A 39 3.37 49.19 1.76
C ARG A 39 1.93 49.36 1.28
N TYR A 40 0.99 48.68 1.92
CA TYR A 40 -0.43 48.76 1.62
C TYR A 40 -1.23 49.23 2.83
N LYS A 41 -2.05 50.26 2.65
CA LYS A 41 -2.94 50.78 3.70
C LYS A 41 -4.24 49.97 3.73
N ILE A 42 -4.45 49.23 4.83
CA ILE A 42 -5.67 48.44 5.05
C ILE A 42 -6.66 49.17 5.98
N ARG A 43 -6.16 49.87 7.01
CA ARG A 43 -6.98 50.57 8.01
C ARG A 43 -7.17 52.04 7.63
N TYR A 44 -8.42 52.48 7.51
CA TYR A 44 -8.78 53.85 7.16
C TYR A 44 -9.43 54.60 8.33
N SER A 45 -10.18 53.89 9.17
CA SER A 45 -10.63 54.38 10.49
C SER A 45 -10.58 53.25 11.53
N GLU A 46 -10.99 53.50 12.78
CA GLU A 46 -10.99 52.47 13.83
C GLU A 46 -11.83 51.24 13.47
N LYS A 47 -12.94 51.46 12.75
CA LYS A 47 -13.93 50.45 12.37
C LYS A 47 -13.96 50.11 10.87
N ILE A 48 -13.30 50.92 10.02
CA ILE A 48 -13.35 50.77 8.56
C ILE A 48 -12.01 50.26 8.02
N LEU A 49 -12.06 49.08 7.42
CA LEU A 49 -10.98 48.46 6.67
C LEU A 49 -11.31 48.37 5.19
N LYS A 50 -10.30 48.43 4.33
CA LYS A 50 -10.44 48.23 2.89
C LYS A 50 -9.46 47.18 2.40
N CYS A 51 -9.87 46.42 1.39
CA CYS A 51 -8.99 45.50 0.67
C CYS A 51 -8.08 46.32 -0.26
N PRO A 52 -6.75 46.29 -0.07
CA PRO A 52 -5.82 47.06 -0.90
C PRO A 52 -5.65 46.50 -2.32
N PHE A 53 -6.22 45.33 -2.59
CA PHE A 53 -6.03 44.59 -3.85
C PHE A 53 -7.25 44.65 -4.79
N CYS A 54 -8.37 45.23 -4.33
CA CYS A 54 -9.60 45.36 -5.11
C CYS A 54 -9.81 46.82 -5.52
N ARG A 55 -10.05 47.07 -6.82
CA ARG A 55 -10.25 48.43 -7.37
C ARG A 55 -11.48 49.13 -6.77
N ASP A 56 -12.56 48.38 -6.52
CA ASP A 56 -13.80 48.86 -5.89
C ASP A 56 -13.94 48.31 -4.46
N SER A 57 -12.91 48.49 -3.63
CA SER A 57 -12.97 48.03 -2.25
C SER A 57 -14.04 48.80 -1.46
N ARG A 58 -15.05 48.05 -1.01
CA ARG A 58 -16.06 48.53 -0.05
C ARG A 58 -15.45 48.74 1.34
N ASP A 59 -16.22 49.37 2.22
CA ASP A 59 -15.90 49.47 3.63
C ASP A 59 -16.23 48.14 4.33
N TYR A 60 -15.24 47.56 4.99
CA TYR A 60 -15.36 46.27 5.68
C TYR A 60 -15.04 46.42 7.16
N GLY A 61 -15.80 45.70 8.01
CA GLY A 61 -15.33 45.33 9.35
C GLY A 61 -14.27 44.22 9.27
N TYR A 62 -13.54 43.96 10.35
CA TYR A 62 -12.48 42.93 10.38
C TYR A 62 -12.97 41.55 9.89
N LYS A 63 -14.08 41.06 10.43
CA LYS A 63 -14.65 39.76 10.04
C LYS A 63 -15.11 39.74 8.58
N ASP A 64 -15.58 40.86 8.06
CA ASP A 64 -16.09 40.95 6.69
C ASP A 64 -14.97 41.08 5.66
N LEU A 65 -13.87 41.76 6.02
CA LEU A 65 -12.68 41.80 5.18
C LEU A 65 -12.03 40.42 5.07
N LEU A 66 -11.94 39.69 6.18
CA LEU A 66 -11.43 38.32 6.20
C LEU A 66 -12.31 37.39 5.34
N ARG A 67 -13.64 37.55 5.43
CA ARG A 67 -14.60 36.79 4.61
C ARG A 67 -14.48 37.15 3.12
N HIS A 68 -14.33 38.43 2.80
CA HIS A 68 -14.10 38.90 1.44
C HIS A 68 -12.84 38.26 0.84
N ALA A 69 -11.71 38.30 1.56
CA ALA A 69 -10.47 37.72 1.09
C ALA A 69 -10.59 36.19 0.89
N ASN A 70 -11.21 35.48 1.83
CA ASN A 70 -11.46 34.05 1.72
C ASN A 70 -12.33 33.69 0.50
N ARG A 71 -13.35 34.51 0.21
CA ARG A 71 -14.21 34.34 -0.97
C ARG A 71 -13.44 34.51 -2.28
N ILE A 72 -12.51 35.47 -2.36
CA ILE A 72 -11.67 35.65 -3.55
C ILE A 72 -10.74 34.44 -3.77
N VAL A 73 -10.18 33.88 -2.70
CA VAL A 73 -9.27 32.72 -2.79
C VAL A 73 -10.03 31.44 -3.17
N ARG A 74 -11.14 31.15 -2.47
CA ARG A 74 -11.84 29.86 -2.56
C ARG A 74 -12.92 29.80 -3.65
N GLU A 75 -13.66 30.89 -3.84
CA GLU A 75 -14.91 30.87 -4.60
C GLU A 75 -14.84 31.67 -5.92
N SER A 76 -13.88 32.60 -6.06
CA SER A 76 -13.78 33.39 -7.28
C SER A 76 -13.19 32.59 -8.45
N LYS A 77 -14.00 32.46 -9.51
CA LYS A 77 -13.60 31.89 -10.80
C LYS A 77 -12.92 32.90 -11.73
N SER A 78 -13.09 34.20 -11.48
CA SER A 78 -12.52 35.29 -12.28
C SER A 78 -11.22 35.87 -11.71
N ALA A 79 -10.88 35.55 -10.46
CA ALA A 79 -9.64 36.01 -9.84
C ALA A 79 -8.42 35.32 -10.48
N SER A 80 -7.44 36.12 -10.92
CA SER A 80 -6.20 35.60 -11.46
C SER A 80 -5.38 34.89 -10.38
N PHE A 81 -4.41 34.05 -10.79
CA PHE A 81 -3.46 33.40 -9.89
C PHE A 81 -2.78 34.38 -8.94
N LYS A 82 -2.34 35.54 -9.45
CA LYS A 82 -1.73 36.61 -8.66
C LYS A 82 -2.71 37.26 -7.69
N ASP A 83 -3.97 37.41 -8.08
CA ASP A 83 -4.99 37.98 -7.19
C ASP A 83 -5.34 37.03 -6.05
N LYS A 84 -5.39 35.72 -6.30
CA LYS A 84 -5.53 34.72 -5.24
C LYS A 84 -4.35 34.77 -4.25
N ALA A 85 -3.11 34.84 -4.75
CA ALA A 85 -1.94 34.96 -3.89
C ALA A 85 -1.92 36.24 -3.02
N LYS A 86 -2.31 37.39 -3.60
CA LYS A 86 -2.47 38.65 -2.85
C LYS A 86 -3.47 38.51 -1.70
N HIS A 87 -4.63 37.89 -1.97
CA HIS A 87 -5.68 37.72 -0.96
C HIS A 87 -5.32 36.63 0.07
N MET A 88 -4.53 35.62 -0.29
CA MET A 88 -3.94 34.69 0.69
C MET A 88 -2.96 35.40 1.64
N GLY A 89 -2.11 36.29 1.11
CA GLY A 89 -1.24 37.12 1.93
C GLY A 89 -2.02 38.08 2.84
N LEU A 90 -3.16 38.60 2.38
CA LEU A 90 -4.07 39.42 3.18
C LEU A 90 -4.70 38.64 4.35
N ILE A 91 -5.17 37.42 4.09
CA ILE A 91 -5.74 36.53 5.11
C ILE A 91 -4.70 36.28 6.20
N GLU A 92 -3.50 35.86 5.81
CA GLU A 92 -2.43 35.57 6.76
C GLU A 92 -2.05 36.80 7.60
N TYR A 93 -2.00 37.98 6.97
CA TYR A 93 -1.69 39.23 7.67
C TYR A 93 -2.79 39.61 8.68
N LEU A 94 -4.07 39.46 8.29
CA LEU A 94 -5.21 39.76 9.16
C LEU A 94 -5.22 38.82 10.39
N GLU A 95 -5.01 37.53 10.17
CA GLU A 95 -5.05 36.50 11.21
C GLU A 95 -3.84 36.56 12.16
N ARG A 96 -2.63 36.79 11.64
CA ARG A 96 -1.37 36.69 12.42
C ARG A 96 -0.86 38.03 12.96
N ASP A 97 -0.89 39.07 12.14
CA ASP A 97 -0.14 40.32 12.43
C ASP A 97 -1.06 41.52 12.72
N PHE A 98 -2.25 41.58 12.14
CA PHE A 98 -3.15 42.72 12.27
C PHE A 98 -3.79 42.83 13.66
N HIS A 99 -4.20 41.69 14.25
CA HIS A 99 -4.72 41.65 15.62
C HIS A 99 -3.71 42.13 16.67
N ALA A 100 -2.41 41.87 16.47
CA ALA A 100 -1.35 42.36 17.35
C ALA A 100 -1.16 43.89 17.23
N LYS A 101 -1.28 44.45 16.03
CA LYS A 101 -1.20 45.91 15.79
C LYS A 101 -2.42 46.66 16.35
N VAL A 102 -3.62 46.07 16.35
CA VAL A 102 -4.82 46.69 16.94
C VAL A 102 -4.69 46.80 18.46
N LYS A 103 -4.21 45.75 19.15
CA LYS A 103 -3.96 45.78 20.61
C LYS A 103 -2.92 46.83 21.03
N LEU A 104 -1.90 47.08 20.20
CA LEU A 104 -0.87 48.11 20.43
C LEU A 104 -1.38 49.54 20.22
N TYR A 105 -2.41 49.74 19.39
CA TYR A 105 -3.04 51.06 19.16
C TYR A 105 -4.06 51.40 20.25
N ASP A 106 -4.86 50.44 20.70
CA ASP A 106 -5.82 50.66 21.80
C ASP A 106 -5.11 50.96 23.13
N SER A 107 -3.89 50.43 23.31
CA SER A 107 -3.02 50.72 24.47
C SER A 107 -2.38 52.12 24.42
N LYS A 108 -2.40 52.82 23.28
CA LYS A 108 -1.82 54.17 23.09
C LYS A 108 -2.84 55.30 23.10
N SER A 109 -4.14 55.01 23.20
CA SER A 109 -5.22 56.01 23.25
C SER A 109 -5.48 56.58 24.67
N VAL A 110 -4.88 55.98 25.72
CA VAL A 110 -4.98 56.49 27.10
C VAL A 110 -3.61 57.05 27.52
N LYS A 111 -3.35 58.32 27.19
CA LYS A 111 -2.57 59.31 27.99
C LYS A 111 -2.18 60.53 27.14
N THR A 112 -2.89 61.62 27.35
CA THR A 112 -2.50 63.02 27.12
C THR A 112 -2.51 63.66 28.52
N THR A 113 -1.44 64.13 29.14
CA THR A 113 -0.44 65.19 28.83
C THR A 113 0.64 65.21 29.97
N PRO A 114 1.64 66.11 30.01
CA PRO A 114 2.69 66.35 29.01
C PRO A 114 4.12 66.41 29.65
N LYS A 115 5.15 66.46 28.77
CA LYS A 115 6.47 67.14 28.89
C LYS A 115 7.75 66.28 28.84
N HIS A 116 8.62 66.77 27.93
CA HIS A 116 10.09 66.73 27.85
C HIS A 116 10.81 65.44 27.40
N ARG A 117 11.32 65.48 26.14
CA ARG A 117 12.76 65.43 25.74
C ARG A 117 13.71 64.79 26.76
N ASP A 118 14.57 63.82 26.47
CA ASP A 118 15.54 63.67 25.38
C ASP A 118 16.18 62.25 25.42
N ASN A 119 16.77 61.82 24.29
CA ASN A 119 17.96 60.97 24.08
C ASN A 119 18.26 59.64 24.82
N GLU A 120 18.84 58.75 24.00
CA GLU A 120 19.89 57.74 24.31
C GLU A 120 19.45 56.52 25.15
N GLU A 121 19.89 55.28 24.94
CA GLU A 121 20.84 54.66 24.01
C GLU A 121 20.56 53.14 24.02
N LEU A 122 21.18 52.44 23.07
CA LEU A 122 21.23 50.98 22.96
C LEU A 122 21.69 50.29 24.26
N ILE A 123 21.32 49.02 24.44
CA ILE A 123 22.28 47.88 24.47
C ILE A 123 21.52 46.55 24.52
N VAL A 124 22.13 45.59 23.83
CA VAL A 124 21.68 44.26 23.44
C VAL A 124 22.43 43.19 24.26
N HIS A 125 21.74 42.09 24.57
CA HIS A 125 22.24 40.77 25.05
C HIS A 125 22.81 40.74 26.49
N ASP A 126 22.76 39.65 27.26
CA ASP A 126 22.79 38.23 26.90
C ASP A 126 22.20 37.32 28.02
N LYS A 127 22.14 36.04 27.66
CA LYS A 127 21.62 34.80 28.24
C LYS A 127 22.02 34.39 29.68
N THR A 128 21.07 33.62 30.24
CA THR A 128 21.20 32.34 31.01
C THR A 128 21.95 32.32 32.35
N LYS A 129 21.32 31.75 33.41
CA LYS A 129 21.43 30.32 33.80
C LYS A 129 20.73 29.99 35.14
N PHE A 130 20.40 28.70 35.27
CA PHE A 130 20.32 27.84 36.47
C PHE A 130 18.97 27.57 37.20
N SER A 131 18.35 26.44 36.77
CA SER A 131 18.19 25.14 37.47
C SER A 131 17.21 24.94 38.65
N ASP A 132 16.36 23.92 38.43
CA ASP A 132 15.99 22.76 39.27
C ASP A 132 15.36 22.90 40.66
N SER A 133 14.14 22.36 40.78
CA SER A 133 13.81 21.13 41.57
C SER A 133 12.29 20.89 41.53
N ARG A 134 11.78 19.87 40.81
CA ARG A 134 11.49 18.47 41.21
C ARG A 134 10.38 18.26 42.27
N ASN A 135 9.36 17.49 41.82
CA ASN A 135 8.46 16.56 42.56
C ASN A 135 7.40 17.19 43.51
N VAL A 136 6.14 16.75 43.63
CA VAL A 136 5.54 15.41 43.63
C VAL A 136 4.06 15.42 43.18
N LYS A 137 3.68 14.31 42.54
CA LYS A 137 2.37 13.67 42.27
C LYS A 137 1.14 14.10 43.09
N THR A 138 0.03 14.23 42.37
CA THR A 138 -1.35 14.09 42.84
C THR A 138 -1.79 12.61 42.82
N SER A 139 -2.42 12.17 43.90
CA SER A 139 -3.18 10.91 43.98
C SER A 139 -4.28 11.04 45.03
N SER A 140 -5.52 10.87 44.56
CA SER A 140 -6.74 10.37 45.21
C SER A 140 -6.84 10.28 46.75
N LYS A 141 -7.93 10.82 47.32
CA LYS A 141 -9.12 10.04 47.72
C LYS A 141 -10.21 10.97 48.30
N GLN A 142 -11.45 10.56 48.05
CA GLN A 142 -12.69 11.06 48.66
C GLN A 142 -12.64 10.87 50.19
N ASN A 143 -13.27 11.77 50.93
CA ASN A 143 -14.32 11.40 51.88
C ASN A 143 -15.05 12.65 52.40
N ASP A 144 -16.33 12.41 52.65
CA ASP A 144 -17.35 13.30 53.17
C ASP A 144 -16.98 13.86 54.56
N ASN A 145 -17.43 15.09 54.85
CA ASN A 145 -18.14 15.35 56.10
C ASN A 145 -18.82 16.72 56.08
N GLU A 146 -20.09 16.68 56.49
CA GLU A 146 -20.93 17.76 56.96
C GLU A 146 -20.30 18.53 58.14
N GLU A 147 -20.84 19.74 58.32
CA GLU A 147 -20.71 20.63 59.49
C GLU A 147 -19.33 21.26 59.75
N LEU A 148 -19.27 22.58 59.50
CA LEU A 148 -18.89 23.64 60.44
C LEU A 148 -18.61 24.91 59.62
N ASN A 149 -19.54 25.88 59.64
CA ASN A 149 -19.18 27.25 59.30
C ASN A 149 -19.76 28.20 60.34
N VAL A 150 -18.98 28.37 61.41
CA VAL A 150 -19.23 29.29 62.52
C VAL A 150 -18.21 30.41 62.39
N HIS A 151 -18.74 31.62 62.23
CA HIS A 151 -18.17 32.94 62.56
C HIS A 151 -17.06 33.55 61.67
N ALA A 152 -17.43 34.67 61.05
CA ALA A 152 -16.73 35.95 61.24
C ALA A 152 -17.70 37.13 61.03
N LYS A 153 -18.69 37.28 61.94
CA LYS A 153 -19.34 38.58 62.17
C LYS A 153 -18.52 39.26 63.25
N THR A 154 -17.63 40.16 62.85
CA THR A 154 -16.87 41.01 63.79
C THR A 154 -17.87 41.92 64.49
N MET A 155 -18.19 41.58 65.73
CA MET A 155 -18.87 42.46 66.67
C MET A 155 -17.92 43.61 67.01
N CYS A 156 -18.31 44.83 66.64
CA CYS A 156 -17.66 46.01 67.18
C CYS A 156 -18.16 46.19 68.61
N SER A 157 -17.22 46.09 69.53
CA SER A 157 -17.42 46.03 70.97
C SER A 157 -17.92 47.38 71.50
N ASP A 158 -19.04 47.35 72.23
CA ASP A 158 -19.44 48.44 73.12
C ASP A 158 -18.34 48.69 74.15
N SER A 159 -17.54 49.74 73.93
CA SER A 159 -16.68 50.30 74.98
C SER A 159 -17.53 51.17 75.89
N THR A 160 -18.24 50.54 76.81
CA THR A 160 -18.86 51.20 77.97
C THR A 160 -17.76 51.70 78.91
N TYR A 161 -17.27 52.92 78.68
CA TYR A 161 -16.52 53.65 79.69
C TYR A 161 -17.52 54.34 80.61
N VAL A 162 -17.93 53.63 81.66
CA VAL A 162 -18.74 54.19 82.75
C VAL A 162 -17.92 55.27 83.46
N LYS A 163 -18.22 56.54 83.18
CA LYS A 163 -17.91 57.65 84.10
C LYS A 163 -19.18 57.98 84.87
N THR A 164 -19.23 57.51 86.10
CA THR A 164 -20.12 57.99 87.14
C THR A 164 -19.89 59.50 87.33
N MET A 165 -20.93 60.31 87.12
CA MET A 165 -21.01 61.70 87.59
C MET A 165 -22.28 61.86 88.44
N PRO A 166 -22.24 62.72 89.48
CA PRO A 166 -23.27 62.75 90.51
C PRO A 166 -24.57 63.37 89.98
N LYS A 167 -25.70 62.79 90.36
CA LYS A 167 -27.03 63.43 90.25
C LYS A 167 -27.05 64.69 91.09
N GLN A 168 -27.32 65.86 90.51
CA GLN A 168 -27.87 67.02 91.23
C GLN A 168 -28.73 67.93 90.33
N ASN A 169 -29.97 68.12 90.79
CA ASN A 169 -30.92 69.24 90.67
C ASN A 169 -31.48 69.77 89.33
N ASP A 170 -32.82 69.87 89.34
CA ASP A 170 -33.77 70.26 88.28
C ASP A 170 -33.78 71.76 87.90
N SER A 171 -32.61 72.35 87.65
CA SER A 171 -32.52 73.54 86.80
C SER A 171 -31.29 73.39 85.92
N ALA A 172 -31.47 72.90 84.69
CA ALA A 172 -30.36 72.66 83.78
C ALA A 172 -29.61 73.98 83.54
N GLU A 173 -28.38 74.07 84.07
CA GLU A 173 -27.58 75.29 84.02
C GLU A 173 -27.26 75.62 82.55
N LEU A 174 -27.74 76.78 82.11
CA LEU A 174 -27.50 77.29 80.77
C LEU A 174 -26.12 77.94 80.73
N ILE A 175 -25.28 77.43 79.85
CA ILE A 175 -23.90 77.87 79.66
C ILE A 175 -23.77 78.44 78.25
N VAL A 176 -22.94 79.45 78.08
CA VAL A 176 -22.66 80.02 76.75
C VAL A 176 -21.87 79.03 75.89
N TRP A 177 -22.32 78.84 74.66
CA TRP A 177 -21.74 77.98 73.63
C TRP A 177 -21.30 78.80 72.41
N PRO A 178 -20.04 78.74 71.91
CA PRO A 178 -18.89 77.95 72.37
C PRO A 178 -18.56 78.13 73.85
N TRP A 179 -17.93 77.14 74.49
CA TRP A 179 -17.65 77.19 75.93
C TRP A 179 -16.80 78.43 76.25
N MET A 180 -17.32 79.34 77.09
CA MET A 180 -16.67 80.61 77.43
C MET A 180 -16.60 80.84 78.94
N ALA A 181 -15.54 81.51 79.40
CA ALA A 181 -15.40 82.00 80.77
C ALA A 181 -15.24 83.52 80.79
N VAL A 182 -15.70 84.15 81.86
CA VAL A 182 -15.47 85.57 82.14
C VAL A 182 -14.30 85.67 83.11
N VAL A 183 -13.38 86.60 82.82
CA VAL A 183 -12.27 86.96 83.70
C VAL A 183 -12.39 88.43 84.06
N ALA A 184 -12.29 88.73 85.35
CA ALA A 184 -12.42 90.07 85.91
C ALA A 184 -11.15 90.46 86.70
N ASN A 185 -11.08 91.75 87.04
CA ASN A 185 -9.96 92.38 87.74
C ASN A 185 -8.62 92.35 86.99
N ILE A 186 -8.66 92.35 85.65
CA ILE A 186 -7.45 92.43 84.83
C ILE A 186 -6.76 93.78 85.05
N PRO A 187 -5.47 93.80 85.42
CA PRO A 187 -4.73 95.05 85.64
C PRO A 187 -4.80 95.98 84.42
N VAL A 188 -5.12 97.25 84.66
CA VAL A 188 -5.15 98.30 83.64
C VAL A 188 -4.38 99.52 84.09
N GLU A 189 -3.65 100.13 83.17
CA GLU A 189 -2.88 101.36 83.36
C GLU A 189 -3.54 102.50 82.60
N TYR A 190 -3.68 103.66 83.25
CA TYR A 190 -4.22 104.86 82.61
C TYR A 190 -3.10 105.61 81.88
N LYS A 191 -3.14 105.60 80.54
CA LYS A 191 -2.15 106.24 79.66
C LYS A 191 -2.89 107.02 78.57
N ASP A 192 -2.44 108.24 78.28
CA ASP A 192 -2.95 109.09 77.20
C ASP A 192 -4.49 109.23 77.17
N GLY A 193 -5.10 109.37 78.35
CA GLY A 193 -6.54 109.57 78.49
C GLY A 193 -7.39 108.28 78.44
N LYS A 194 -6.78 107.10 78.28
CA LYS A 194 -7.47 105.80 78.19
C LYS A 194 -6.85 104.74 79.09
N TYR A 195 -7.65 103.77 79.50
CA TYR A 195 -7.16 102.56 80.16
C TYR A 195 -6.57 101.59 79.12
N THR A 196 -5.36 101.12 79.39
CA THR A 196 -4.63 100.12 78.59
C THR A 196 -4.31 98.92 79.48
N GLY A 197 -4.26 97.72 78.92
CA GLY A 197 -3.99 96.49 79.67
C GLY A 197 -3.34 95.46 78.77
N ASP A 198 -3.03 94.30 79.34
CA ASP A 198 -2.41 93.21 78.60
C ASP A 198 -3.28 92.78 77.41
N SER A 199 -2.60 92.49 76.28
CA SER A 199 -3.30 92.01 75.09
C SER A 199 -3.92 90.63 75.35
N GLY A 200 -5.04 90.35 74.68
CA GLY A 200 -5.66 89.03 74.76
C GLY A 200 -4.72 87.90 74.32
N LYS A 201 -3.77 88.19 73.41
CA LYS A 201 -2.74 87.22 73.02
C LYS A 201 -1.84 86.84 74.20
N LYS A 202 -1.34 87.83 74.95
CA LYS A 202 -0.49 87.59 76.11
C LYS A 202 -1.23 86.75 77.17
N LEU A 203 -2.45 87.13 77.53
CA LEU A 203 -3.28 86.37 78.48
C LEU A 203 -3.56 84.94 78.00
N LYS A 204 -3.79 84.76 76.69
CA LYS A 204 -3.97 83.44 76.08
C LYS A 204 -2.71 82.60 76.23
N ASP A 205 -1.54 83.17 75.92
CA ASP A 205 -0.26 82.47 75.96
C ASP A 205 0.06 82.04 77.41
N ASP A 206 -0.12 82.94 78.40
CA ASP A 206 0.07 82.66 79.84
C ASP A 206 -0.83 81.52 80.34
N TRP A 207 -2.11 81.49 79.93
CA TRP A 207 -3.03 80.42 80.33
C TRP A 207 -2.84 79.13 79.53
N THR A 208 -2.26 79.20 78.35
CA THR A 208 -1.83 78.02 77.59
C THR A 208 -0.65 77.35 78.28
N GLU A 209 0.34 78.11 78.76
CA GLU A 209 1.47 77.58 79.54
C GLU A 209 1.02 76.87 80.82
N LYS A 210 -0.06 77.35 81.44
CA LYS A 210 -0.69 76.71 82.61
C LYS A 210 -1.57 75.48 82.26
N GLY A 211 -1.65 75.11 80.98
CA GLY A 211 -2.39 73.94 80.51
C GLY A 211 -3.89 74.15 80.29
N TYR A 212 -4.42 75.36 80.48
CA TYR A 212 -5.84 75.64 80.28
C TYR A 212 -6.24 75.69 78.80
N ASN A 213 -5.28 75.87 77.89
CA ASN A 213 -5.49 75.81 76.43
C ASN A 213 -6.70 76.62 75.90
N PRO A 214 -6.87 77.90 76.26
CA PRO A 214 -7.94 78.72 75.69
C PRO A 214 -7.75 78.87 74.17
N VAL A 215 -8.84 78.80 73.41
CA VAL A 215 -8.85 79.07 71.96
C VAL A 215 -8.56 80.55 71.71
N LYS A 216 -9.18 81.44 72.50
CA LYS A 216 -9.00 82.89 72.35
C LYS A 216 -9.34 83.64 73.64
N VAL A 217 -8.69 84.76 73.89
CA VAL A 217 -9.01 85.67 74.99
C VAL A 217 -9.38 87.03 74.42
N HIS A 218 -10.51 87.56 74.87
CA HIS A 218 -11.13 88.77 74.36
C HIS A 218 -11.24 89.82 75.47
N PRO A 219 -10.19 90.64 75.65
CA PRO A 219 -10.29 91.88 76.41
C PRO A 219 -11.50 92.71 75.98
N LEU A 220 -12.30 93.15 76.94
CA LEU A 220 -13.48 93.96 76.69
C LEU A 220 -13.14 95.44 76.77
N TRP A 221 -13.49 96.20 75.74
CA TRP A 221 -13.13 97.61 75.58
C TRP A 221 -14.37 98.51 75.63
N SER A 222 -14.23 99.65 76.30
CA SER A 222 -15.19 100.75 76.27
C SER A 222 -14.56 101.98 75.60
N TRP A 223 -15.34 103.05 75.44
CA TRP A 223 -14.82 104.34 75.00
C TRP A 223 -13.70 104.90 75.91
N LYS A 224 -13.65 104.49 77.19
CA LYS A 224 -12.58 104.83 78.15
C LYS A 224 -11.33 103.94 78.04
N GLY A 225 -11.32 102.94 77.15
CA GLY A 225 -10.25 101.95 77.03
C GLY A 225 -10.62 100.58 77.64
N HIS A 226 -9.60 99.80 78.02
CA HIS A 226 -9.73 98.44 78.56
C HIS A 226 -10.58 98.43 79.84
N SER A 227 -11.57 97.56 79.92
CA SER A 227 -12.56 97.54 81.02
C SER A 227 -12.13 96.76 82.27
N GLY A 228 -10.97 96.12 82.23
CA GLY A 228 -10.50 95.21 83.27
C GLY A 228 -11.19 93.83 83.23
N HIS A 229 -11.98 93.56 82.18
CA HIS A 229 -12.64 92.28 81.95
C HIS A 229 -12.21 91.68 80.62
N ALA A 230 -12.21 90.34 80.54
CA ALA A 230 -12.04 89.61 79.29
C ALA A 230 -12.99 88.40 79.24
N VAL A 231 -13.37 88.00 78.04
CA VAL A 231 -14.05 86.71 77.79
C VAL A 231 -13.04 85.73 77.19
N VAL A 232 -12.95 84.54 77.78
CA VAL A 232 -12.04 83.47 77.38
C VAL A 232 -12.84 82.39 76.69
N GLU A 233 -12.56 82.12 75.42
CA GLU A 233 -13.20 81.08 74.63
C GLU A 233 -12.37 79.79 74.64
N PHE A 234 -13.02 78.65 74.93
CA PHE A 234 -12.41 77.32 74.94
C PHE A 234 -12.89 76.42 73.77
N GLY A 235 -13.77 76.94 72.90
CA GLY A 235 -14.14 76.34 71.63
C GLY A 235 -15.33 75.38 71.68
N LYS A 236 -15.61 74.75 70.53
CA LYS A 236 -16.82 73.95 70.28
C LYS A 236 -16.67 72.44 70.50
N THR A 237 -15.72 71.99 71.30
CA THR A 237 -15.45 70.55 71.49
C THR A 237 -15.69 70.12 72.94
N TRP A 238 -15.88 68.82 73.14
CA TRP A 238 -15.88 68.22 74.49
C TRP A 238 -14.55 68.43 75.22
N GLY A 239 -13.43 68.50 74.49
CA GLY A 239 -12.14 68.92 75.03
C GLY A 239 -12.17 70.37 75.54
N GLY A 240 -12.82 71.28 74.81
CA GLY A 240 -13.06 72.65 75.25
C GLY A 240 -13.86 72.75 76.55
N LEU A 241 -14.87 71.88 76.74
CA LEU A 241 -15.65 71.81 78.00
C LEU A 241 -14.73 71.43 79.17
N SER A 242 -13.91 70.41 78.95
CA SER A 242 -12.94 69.95 79.96
C SER A 242 -11.96 71.06 80.33
N HIS A 243 -11.48 71.83 79.34
CA HIS A 243 -10.55 72.93 79.57
C HIS A 243 -11.17 74.09 80.34
N VAL A 244 -12.40 74.54 79.98
CA VAL A 244 -13.08 75.62 80.74
C VAL A 244 -13.39 75.20 82.17
N MET A 245 -13.78 73.94 82.38
CA MET A 245 -14.04 73.38 83.72
C MET A 245 -12.77 73.38 84.58
N MET A 246 -11.63 72.99 83.99
CA MET A 246 -10.34 73.02 84.68
C MET A 246 -9.91 74.46 85.00
N PHE A 247 -10.08 75.38 84.04
CA PHE A 247 -9.78 76.80 84.21
C PHE A 247 -10.57 77.39 85.37
N MET A 248 -11.89 77.24 85.38
CA MET A 248 -12.73 77.73 86.48
C MET A 248 -12.37 77.15 87.84
N LYS A 249 -12.20 75.84 87.91
CA LYS A 249 -12.00 75.14 89.18
C LYS A 249 -10.75 75.66 89.90
N ASP A 250 -9.72 76.05 89.16
CA ASP A 250 -8.53 76.66 89.74
C ASP A 250 -8.85 77.99 90.44
N PHE A 251 -9.63 78.87 89.80
CA PHE A 251 -10.05 80.14 90.41
C PHE A 251 -11.01 79.92 91.58
N GLU A 252 -11.94 78.97 91.48
CA GLU A 252 -12.88 78.64 92.55
C GLU A 252 -12.16 78.11 93.80
N VAL A 253 -11.23 77.16 93.64
CA VAL A 253 -10.43 76.60 94.75
C VAL A 253 -9.60 77.67 95.45
N ASN A 254 -9.11 78.66 94.69
CA ASN A 254 -8.33 79.78 95.22
C ASN A 254 -9.18 80.92 95.83
N LYS A 255 -10.52 80.75 95.90
CA LYS A 255 -11.49 81.77 96.36
C LYS A 255 -11.49 83.04 95.50
N HIS A 256 -11.39 82.85 94.19
CA HIS A 256 -11.42 83.88 93.15
C HIS A 256 -12.52 83.61 92.11
N GLY A 257 -13.63 83.00 92.54
CA GLY A 257 -14.78 82.70 91.69
C GLY A 257 -15.75 83.87 91.57
N ARG A 258 -16.87 83.63 90.86
CA ARG A 258 -17.96 84.62 90.66
C ARG A 258 -18.46 85.20 91.98
N LYS A 259 -18.69 84.35 92.98
CA LYS A 259 -19.24 84.76 94.28
C LYS A 259 -18.33 85.74 95.00
N GLU A 260 -17.04 85.43 95.07
CA GLU A 260 -16.05 86.29 95.73
C GLU A 260 -15.84 87.62 94.98
N TRP A 261 -16.06 87.64 93.66
CA TRP A 261 -16.03 88.88 92.89
C TRP A 261 -17.15 89.85 93.29
N TYR A 262 -18.39 89.37 93.40
CA TYR A 262 -19.54 90.20 93.74
C TYR A 262 -19.68 90.51 95.25
N ASP A 263 -19.13 89.66 96.13
CA ASP A 263 -19.13 89.85 97.58
C ASP A 263 -18.00 90.78 98.09
N ARG A 264 -17.23 91.41 97.19
CA ARG A 264 -16.01 92.22 97.46
C ARG A 264 -16.28 93.59 98.16
N LYS A 265 -17.12 93.63 99.19
CA LYS A 265 -17.47 94.85 99.94
C LYS A 265 -16.45 95.26 101.03
N LYS A 266 -15.37 94.48 101.29
CA LYS A 266 -14.46 94.76 102.43
C LYS A 266 -12.93 94.64 102.21
N CYS A 267 -12.41 94.13 101.08
CA CYS A 267 -10.97 94.18 100.74
C CYS A 267 -10.79 94.13 99.22
N LYS A 268 -9.98 95.02 98.64
CA LYS A 268 -9.59 94.98 97.21
C LYS A 268 -8.22 94.30 97.14
N ASP A 269 -8.13 93.13 96.51
CA ASP A 269 -6.86 92.53 96.11
C ASP A 269 -6.60 92.76 94.61
N ASP A 270 -5.34 92.53 94.21
CA ASP A 270 -4.88 92.67 92.83
C ASP A 270 -4.96 91.34 92.05
N LYS A 271 -5.76 90.37 92.54
CA LYS A 271 -5.86 89.03 91.97
C LYS A 271 -6.96 88.95 90.91
N LEU A 272 -6.77 88.10 89.91
CA LEU A 272 -7.75 87.83 88.86
C LEU A 272 -8.90 86.97 89.39
N TYR A 273 -10.10 87.17 88.86
CA TYR A 273 -11.28 86.38 89.19
C TYR A 273 -11.83 85.76 87.91
N ALA A 274 -12.31 84.52 87.98
CA ALA A 274 -12.85 83.86 86.79
C ALA A 274 -14.01 82.91 87.10
N TRP A 275 -14.92 82.77 86.13
CA TRP A 275 -16.05 81.85 86.17
C TRP A 275 -16.55 81.55 84.76
N ILE A 276 -17.27 80.44 84.55
CA ILE A 276 -17.87 80.13 83.24
C ILE A 276 -19.01 81.09 82.96
N ALA A 277 -19.15 81.50 81.71
CA ALA A 277 -20.25 82.34 81.30
C ALA A 277 -21.56 81.53 81.33
N THR A 278 -22.46 81.91 82.24
CA THR A 278 -23.81 81.31 82.35
C THR A 278 -24.87 82.28 81.80
N ASP A 279 -26.13 81.90 81.88
CA ASP A 279 -27.29 82.75 81.56
C ASP A 279 -27.27 84.09 82.31
N GLU A 280 -26.81 84.12 83.57
CA GLU A 280 -26.63 85.36 84.34
C GLU A 280 -25.70 86.35 83.62
N ASP A 281 -24.53 85.88 83.16
CA ASP A 281 -23.57 86.73 82.43
C ASP A 281 -24.09 87.09 81.04
N TYR A 282 -24.74 86.14 80.37
CA TYR A 282 -25.30 86.32 79.03
C TYR A 282 -26.39 87.40 79.00
N HIS A 283 -27.24 87.47 80.02
CA HIS A 283 -28.28 88.48 80.14
C HIS A 283 -27.84 89.75 80.87
N SER A 284 -26.62 89.77 81.43
CA SER A 284 -26.08 90.96 82.09
C SER A 284 -26.08 92.17 81.15
N SER A 285 -26.33 93.35 81.74
CA SER A 285 -26.17 94.62 81.04
C SER A 285 -24.69 95.05 81.08
N GLY A 286 -24.15 95.49 79.95
CA GLY A 286 -22.77 95.90 79.81
C GLY A 286 -21.94 94.98 78.91
N LEU A 287 -20.64 95.26 78.88
CA LEU A 287 -19.73 94.72 77.84
C LEU A 287 -19.65 93.19 77.83
N VAL A 288 -19.75 92.53 78.99
CA VAL A 288 -19.69 91.07 79.10
C VAL A 288 -20.91 90.45 78.44
N GLY A 289 -22.13 90.80 78.86
CA GLY A 289 -23.35 90.29 78.25
C GLY A 289 -23.50 90.65 76.77
N ASP A 290 -23.12 91.88 76.37
CA ASP A 290 -23.12 92.29 74.96
C ASP A 290 -22.19 91.41 74.10
N TYR A 291 -21.01 91.07 74.62
CA TYR A 291 -20.07 90.20 73.94
C TYR A 291 -20.62 88.77 73.82
N LEU A 292 -21.14 88.22 74.92
CA LEU A 292 -21.63 86.84 74.97
C LEU A 292 -22.81 86.65 74.01
N ARG A 293 -23.80 87.55 73.99
CA ARG A 293 -24.94 87.52 73.04
C ARG A 293 -24.54 87.60 71.58
N LYS A 294 -23.43 88.28 71.28
CA LYS A 294 -22.95 88.44 69.90
C LYS A 294 -22.16 87.22 69.41
N ASN A 295 -21.55 86.45 70.31
CA ASN A 295 -20.55 85.43 69.95
C ASN A 295 -20.87 84.02 70.45
N GLY A 296 -21.97 83.83 71.19
CA GLY A 296 -22.43 82.52 71.63
C GLY A 296 -23.93 82.45 71.84
N ASP A 297 -24.42 81.22 72.00
CA ASP A 297 -25.81 80.89 72.31
C ASP A 297 -25.86 80.22 73.69
N LEU A 298 -26.96 80.36 74.43
CA LEU A 298 -27.16 79.59 75.65
C LEU A 298 -27.57 78.15 75.31
N LYS A 299 -26.82 77.18 75.82
CA LYS A 299 -27.11 75.74 75.69
C LYS A 299 -26.89 75.03 77.01
N THR A 300 -27.63 73.93 77.21
CA THR A 300 -27.26 72.96 78.24
C THR A 300 -26.22 71.99 77.66
N VAL A 301 -25.42 71.36 78.53
CA VAL A 301 -24.48 70.31 78.10
C VAL A 301 -25.23 69.14 77.43
N ALA A 302 -26.44 68.82 77.91
CA ALA A 302 -27.29 67.78 77.34
C ALA A 302 -27.74 68.10 75.91
N ASP A 303 -28.05 69.37 75.59
CA ASP A 303 -28.42 69.78 74.22
C ASP A 303 -27.27 69.58 73.24
N VAL A 304 -26.05 69.96 73.63
CA VAL A 304 -24.84 69.77 72.80
C VAL A 304 -24.57 68.29 72.58
N GLN A 305 -24.73 67.45 73.61
CA GLN A 305 -24.59 65.99 73.49
C GLN A 305 -25.61 65.40 72.52
N LYS A 306 -26.89 65.76 72.68
CA LYS A 306 -27.96 65.26 71.83
C LYS A 306 -27.79 65.66 70.36
N GLU A 307 -27.34 66.90 70.10
CA GLU A 307 -27.02 67.34 68.73
C GLU A 307 -25.91 66.49 68.08
N ASP A 308 -24.85 66.17 68.84
CA ASP A 308 -23.76 65.34 68.33
C ASP A 308 -24.17 63.87 68.14
N GLU A 309 -24.97 63.30 69.06
CA GLU A 309 -25.55 61.95 68.92
C GLU A 309 -26.45 61.84 67.68
N VAL A 310 -27.26 62.86 67.39
CA VAL A 310 -28.11 62.91 66.19
C VAL A 310 -27.27 62.95 64.92
N LYS A 311 -26.19 63.76 64.89
CA LYS A 311 -25.26 63.80 63.74
C LYS A 311 -24.59 62.45 63.53
N GLY A 312 -24.11 61.82 64.61
CA GLY A 312 -23.49 60.49 64.58
C GLY A 312 -24.47 59.43 64.06
N SER A 313 -25.70 59.41 64.59
CA SER A 313 -26.75 58.48 64.17
C SER A 313 -27.10 58.64 62.69
N LYS A 314 -27.20 59.87 62.19
CA LYS A 314 -27.47 60.15 60.78
C LYS A 314 -26.35 59.63 59.86
N LEU A 315 -25.09 59.78 60.27
CA LEU A 315 -23.94 59.25 59.53
C LEU A 315 -23.96 57.72 59.50
N ILE A 316 -24.17 57.08 60.66
CA ILE A 316 -24.24 55.62 60.76
C ILE A 316 -25.37 55.06 59.89
N MET A 317 -26.55 55.70 59.90
CA MET A 317 -27.68 55.30 59.05
C MET A 317 -27.33 55.40 57.57
N GLY A 318 -26.69 56.50 57.12
CA GLY A 318 -26.28 56.66 55.73
C GLY A 318 -25.24 55.61 55.30
N LEU A 319 -24.28 55.30 56.17
CA LEU A 319 -23.29 54.24 55.91
C LEU A 319 -23.95 52.85 55.85
N LYS A 320 -24.89 52.56 56.74
CA LYS A 320 -25.65 51.31 56.74
C LYS A 320 -26.42 51.12 55.43
N THR A 321 -27.13 52.14 54.97
CA THR A 321 -27.82 52.11 53.68
C THR A 321 -26.86 51.85 52.51
N MET A 322 -25.67 52.46 52.53
CA MET A 322 -24.66 52.23 51.49
C MET A 322 -24.13 50.79 51.50
N ILE A 323 -23.94 50.19 52.67
CA ILE A 323 -23.54 48.78 52.81
C ILE A 323 -24.65 47.90 52.25
N ASP A 324 -25.91 48.10 52.67
CA ASP A 324 -27.05 47.31 52.21
C ASP A 324 -27.21 47.37 50.67
N GLU A 325 -27.02 48.56 50.06
CA GLU A 325 -27.02 48.71 48.61
C GLU A 325 -25.88 47.96 47.91
N LYS A 326 -24.68 47.93 48.52
CA LYS A 326 -23.52 47.24 47.97
C LYS A 326 -23.68 45.73 48.08
N ASP A 327 -24.20 45.25 49.19
CA ASP A 327 -24.49 43.83 49.42
C ASP A 327 -25.52 43.33 48.38
N LYS A 328 -26.61 44.08 48.18
CA LYS A 328 -27.60 43.75 47.15
C LYS A 328 -26.99 43.67 45.74
N ARG A 329 -26.15 44.64 45.36
CA ARG A 329 -25.44 44.60 44.05
C ARG A 329 -24.49 43.41 43.95
N SER A 330 -23.87 42.99 45.04
CA SER A 330 -23.01 41.81 45.07
C SER A 330 -23.81 40.53 44.87
N GLU A 331 -24.99 40.42 45.48
CA GLU A 331 -25.90 39.28 45.27
C GLU A 331 -26.37 39.17 43.82
N GLU A 332 -26.79 40.30 43.21
CA GLU A 332 -27.19 40.35 41.80
C GLU A 332 -26.06 39.88 40.87
N MET A 333 -24.82 40.30 41.15
CA MET A 333 -23.64 39.86 40.39
C MET A 333 -23.37 38.36 40.53
N ASN A 334 -23.53 37.80 41.74
CA ASN A 334 -23.37 36.37 41.97
C ASN A 334 -24.40 35.53 41.21
N ILE A 335 -25.65 36.01 41.11
CA ILE A 335 -26.68 35.36 40.31
C ILE A 335 -26.30 35.36 38.82
N GLU A 336 -25.86 36.49 38.28
CA GLU A 336 -25.43 36.59 36.88
C GLU A 336 -24.22 35.70 36.56
N ILE A 337 -23.26 35.61 37.47
CA ILE A 337 -22.12 34.68 37.36
C ILE A 337 -22.62 33.23 37.29
N SER A 338 -23.52 32.84 38.18
CA SER A 338 -24.11 31.49 38.21
C SER A 338 -24.85 31.16 36.90
N ILE A 339 -25.65 32.09 36.38
CA ILE A 339 -26.34 31.94 35.09
C ILE A 339 -25.33 31.77 33.95
N THR A 340 -24.25 32.56 33.96
CA THR A 340 -23.21 32.50 32.93
C THR A 340 -22.45 31.18 32.98
N ASP A 341 -22.15 30.65 34.17
CA ASP A 341 -21.50 29.36 34.36
C ASP A 341 -22.35 28.20 33.82
N ILE A 342 -23.67 28.23 34.03
CA ILE A 342 -24.59 27.22 33.47
C ILE A 342 -24.58 27.26 31.94
N LYS A 343 -24.63 28.46 31.34
CA LYS A 343 -24.54 28.63 29.88
C LYS A 343 -23.20 28.13 29.35
N LEU A 344 -22.09 28.44 30.03
CA LEU A 344 -20.76 27.99 29.66
C LEU A 344 -20.66 26.46 29.69
N LYS A 345 -21.12 25.82 30.76
CA LYS A 345 -21.17 24.34 30.86
C LYS A 345 -21.97 23.72 29.71
N THR A 346 -23.08 24.33 29.33
CA THR A 346 -23.92 23.86 28.21
C THR A 346 -23.18 23.93 26.88
N VAL A 347 -22.54 25.07 26.58
CA VAL A 347 -21.77 25.25 25.34
C VAL A 347 -20.54 24.35 25.32
N MET A 348 -19.88 24.14 26.45
CA MET A 348 -18.77 23.20 26.57
C MET A 348 -19.20 21.77 26.25
N LYS A 349 -20.32 21.31 26.82
CA LYS A 349 -20.87 19.99 26.52
C LYS A 349 -21.20 19.82 25.03
N GLN A 350 -21.86 20.81 24.42
CA GLN A 350 -22.16 20.79 22.97
C GLN A 350 -20.88 20.72 22.11
N LYS A 351 -19.81 21.43 22.52
CA LYS A 351 -18.52 21.39 21.84
C LYS A 351 -17.88 20.00 21.96
N GLU A 352 -17.94 19.38 23.12
CA GLU A 352 -17.43 18.02 23.36
C GLU A 352 -18.17 17.01 22.49
N GLU A 353 -19.50 17.03 22.49
CA GLU A 353 -20.35 16.17 21.64
C GLU A 353 -20.03 16.32 20.14
N MET A 354 -19.87 17.56 19.66
CA MET A 354 -19.50 17.83 18.26
C MET A 354 -18.11 17.32 17.93
N THR A 355 -17.16 17.45 18.86
CA THR A 355 -15.79 16.97 18.69
C THR A 355 -15.75 15.44 18.64
N GLU A 356 -16.51 14.77 19.50
CA GLU A 356 -16.65 13.31 19.48
C GLU A 356 -17.27 12.83 18.17
N TYR A 357 -18.34 13.48 17.71
CA TYR A 357 -18.98 13.13 16.44
C TYR A 357 -17.99 13.25 15.27
N PHE A 358 -17.29 14.37 15.17
CA PHE A 358 -16.29 14.60 14.13
C PHE A 358 -15.16 13.56 14.17
N ASN A 359 -14.66 13.22 15.37
CA ASN A 359 -13.62 12.22 15.53
C ASN A 359 -14.09 10.83 15.10
N ARG A 360 -15.31 10.43 15.48
CA ARG A 360 -15.90 9.14 15.04
C ARG A 360 -16.06 9.08 13.52
N GLU A 361 -16.53 10.16 12.90
CA GLU A 361 -16.67 10.24 11.44
C GLU A 361 -15.32 10.12 10.73
N MET A 362 -14.29 10.81 11.23
CA MET A 362 -12.91 10.71 10.73
C MET A 362 -12.33 9.29 10.87
N GLU A 363 -12.61 8.59 11.96
CA GLU A 363 -12.20 7.19 12.14
C GLU A 363 -12.89 6.25 11.15
N MET A 364 -14.20 6.42 10.93
CA MET A 364 -14.93 5.63 9.94
C MET A 364 -14.39 5.86 8.52
N MET A 365 -14.17 7.11 8.13
CA MET A 365 -13.58 7.44 6.82
C MET A 365 -12.17 6.84 6.65
N ARG A 366 -11.33 6.88 7.69
CA ARG A 366 -10.01 6.23 7.67
C ARG A 366 -10.12 4.72 7.52
N LYS A 367 -11.06 4.09 8.23
CA LYS A 367 -11.28 2.64 8.15
C LYS A 367 -11.72 2.23 6.75
N GLU A 368 -12.65 2.98 6.15
CA GLU A 368 -13.11 2.73 4.79
C GLU A 368 -11.99 2.93 3.76
N ALA A 369 -11.23 4.02 3.86
CA ALA A 369 -10.07 4.26 2.99
C ALA A 369 -9.01 3.15 3.08
N ASN A 370 -8.75 2.65 4.30
CA ASN A 370 -7.83 1.53 4.51
C ASN A 370 -8.35 0.22 3.91
N GLU A 371 -9.66 -0.06 4.00
CA GLU A 371 -10.25 -1.25 3.39
C GLU A 371 -10.20 -1.16 1.85
N GLN A 372 -10.49 0.01 1.27
CA GLN A 372 -10.31 0.25 -0.16
C GLN A 372 -8.86 0.03 -0.61
N LEU A 373 -7.89 0.56 0.15
CA LEU A 373 -6.47 0.36 -0.12
C LEU A 373 -6.08 -1.13 -0.05
N LYS A 374 -6.60 -1.86 0.93
CA LYS A 374 -6.40 -3.31 1.07
C LYS A 374 -6.95 -4.09 -0.12
N MET A 375 -8.13 -3.74 -0.62
CA MET A 375 -8.71 -4.36 -1.80
C MET A 375 -7.89 -4.09 -3.07
N ILE A 376 -7.41 -2.85 -3.25
CA ILE A 376 -6.55 -2.48 -4.38
C ILE A 376 -5.22 -3.24 -4.33
N THR A 377 -4.57 -3.27 -3.16
CA THR A 377 -3.28 -3.97 -3.00
C THR A 377 -3.40 -5.46 -3.27
N LEU A 378 -4.44 -6.12 -2.74
CA LEU A 378 -4.73 -7.52 -3.05
C LEU A 378 -5.01 -7.74 -4.55
N GLY A 379 -5.73 -6.82 -5.19
CA GLY A 379 -5.96 -6.86 -6.64
C GLY A 379 -4.66 -6.76 -7.44
N GLN A 380 -3.80 -5.81 -7.09
CA GLN A 380 -2.49 -5.63 -7.72
C GLN A 380 -1.61 -6.87 -7.57
N GLU A 381 -1.64 -7.51 -6.40
CA GLU A 381 -0.85 -8.70 -6.12
C GLU A 381 -1.33 -9.93 -6.92
N ARG A 382 -2.65 -10.08 -7.10
CA ARG A 382 -3.23 -11.09 -8.02
C ARG A 382 -2.83 -10.82 -9.47
N SER A 383 -2.94 -9.59 -9.94
CA SER A 383 -2.52 -9.21 -11.30
C SER A 383 -1.03 -9.47 -11.51
N LYS A 384 -0.18 -9.18 -10.52
CA LYS A 384 1.26 -9.47 -10.57
C LYS A 384 1.52 -10.97 -10.75
N ARG A 385 0.89 -11.83 -9.93
CA ARG A 385 1.02 -13.29 -10.06
C ARG A 385 0.59 -13.80 -11.44
N LEU A 386 -0.52 -13.28 -11.99
CA LEU A 386 -0.97 -13.63 -13.34
C LEU A 386 0.03 -13.24 -14.42
N LEU A 387 0.66 -12.06 -14.29
CA LEU A 387 1.69 -11.61 -15.22
C LEU A 387 2.95 -12.45 -15.13
N GLU A 388 3.41 -12.78 -13.92
CA GLU A 388 4.55 -13.70 -13.70
C GLU A 388 4.29 -15.08 -14.32
N ASP A 389 3.07 -15.60 -14.19
CA ASP A 389 2.68 -16.89 -14.76
C ASP A 389 2.62 -16.84 -16.30
N ARG A 390 2.10 -15.74 -16.85
CA ARG A 390 2.10 -15.48 -18.30
C ARG A 390 3.53 -15.33 -18.84
N GLU A 391 4.41 -14.66 -18.11
CA GLU A 391 5.81 -14.52 -18.47
C GLU A 391 6.51 -15.89 -18.52
N LYS A 392 6.31 -16.75 -17.51
CA LYS A 392 6.84 -18.12 -17.51
C LYS A 392 6.36 -18.91 -18.73
N LYS A 393 5.08 -18.83 -19.08
CA LYS A 393 4.52 -19.50 -20.27
C LYS A 393 5.15 -18.98 -21.57
N LEU A 394 5.37 -17.67 -21.67
CA LEU A 394 6.02 -17.07 -22.84
C LEU A 394 7.48 -17.51 -22.95
N ARG A 395 8.24 -17.50 -21.85
CA ARG A 395 9.63 -18.00 -21.83
C ARG A 395 9.70 -19.48 -22.24
N ALA A 396 8.80 -20.31 -21.72
CA ALA A 396 8.73 -21.72 -22.10
C ALA A 396 8.39 -21.91 -23.60
N ARG A 397 7.48 -21.10 -24.14
CA ARG A 397 7.15 -21.13 -25.58
C ARG A 397 8.33 -20.68 -26.43
N GLN A 398 9.04 -19.62 -26.02
CA GLN A 398 10.21 -19.13 -26.72
C GLN A 398 11.32 -20.19 -26.76
N ALA A 399 11.62 -20.85 -25.64
CA ALA A 399 12.62 -21.92 -25.59
C ALA A 399 12.25 -23.11 -26.50
N ARG A 400 10.96 -23.47 -26.60
CA ARG A 400 10.50 -24.49 -27.56
C ARG A 400 10.71 -24.04 -28.99
N ASN A 401 10.33 -22.81 -29.33
CA ASN A 401 10.51 -22.27 -30.67
C ASN A 401 11.99 -22.25 -31.07
N GLU A 402 12.90 -21.79 -30.18
CA GLU A 402 14.35 -21.80 -30.40
C GLU A 402 14.92 -23.22 -30.57
N THR A 403 14.27 -24.22 -29.96
CA THR A 403 14.66 -25.63 -30.12
C THR A 403 14.18 -26.18 -31.46
N GLU A 404 12.93 -25.89 -31.85
CA GLU A 404 12.39 -26.29 -33.15
C GLU A 404 13.11 -25.60 -34.31
N GLU A 405 13.48 -24.33 -34.16
CA GLU A 405 14.26 -23.60 -35.16
C GLU A 405 15.63 -24.25 -35.39
N ARG A 406 16.33 -24.63 -34.31
CA ARG A 406 17.59 -25.39 -34.40
C ARG A 406 17.41 -26.74 -35.10
N LYS A 407 16.37 -27.50 -34.76
CA LYS A 407 16.07 -28.77 -35.43
C LYS A 407 15.82 -28.58 -36.93
N LEU A 408 15.05 -27.56 -37.30
CA LEU A 408 14.77 -27.24 -38.70
C LEU A 408 16.04 -26.81 -39.43
N GLU A 409 16.95 -26.09 -38.78
CA GLU A 409 18.23 -25.71 -39.35
C GLU A 409 19.16 -26.92 -39.56
N ASP A 410 19.21 -27.83 -38.60
CA ASP A 410 19.92 -29.11 -38.73
C ASP A 410 19.32 -29.97 -39.84
N GLU A 411 17.99 -30.06 -39.94
CA GLU A 411 17.30 -30.80 -41.00
C GLU A 411 17.57 -30.19 -42.38
N LYS A 412 17.53 -28.85 -42.51
CA LYS A 412 17.92 -28.16 -43.75
C LYS A 412 19.35 -28.50 -44.15
N ARG A 413 20.30 -28.46 -43.21
CA ARG A 413 21.70 -28.82 -43.46
C ARG A 413 21.85 -30.27 -43.92
N MET A 414 21.14 -31.20 -43.27
CA MET A 414 21.15 -32.61 -43.66
C MET A 414 20.54 -32.84 -45.05
N ASN A 415 19.44 -32.16 -45.37
CA ASN A 415 18.83 -32.21 -46.69
C ASN A 415 19.76 -31.63 -47.77
N GLU A 416 20.45 -30.51 -47.49
CA GLU A 416 21.46 -29.96 -48.41
C GLU A 416 22.61 -30.94 -48.67
N LEU A 417 23.11 -31.62 -47.63
CA LEU A 417 24.13 -32.65 -47.78
C LEU A 417 23.62 -33.84 -48.60
N ALA A 418 22.39 -34.29 -48.36
CA ALA A 418 21.77 -35.38 -49.11
C ALA A 418 21.57 -35.01 -50.59
N ILE A 419 21.13 -33.78 -50.88
CA ILE A 419 21.00 -33.28 -52.27
C ILE A 419 22.37 -33.25 -52.95
N LYS A 420 23.41 -32.76 -52.27
CA LYS A 420 24.77 -32.76 -52.81
C LYS A 420 25.28 -34.17 -53.11
N GLU A 421 25.00 -35.15 -52.25
CA GLU A 421 25.41 -36.53 -52.49
C GLU A 421 24.59 -37.18 -53.61
N GLN A 422 23.30 -36.88 -53.72
CA GLN A 422 22.47 -37.31 -54.84
C GLN A 422 23.01 -36.77 -56.17
N ILE A 423 23.35 -35.48 -56.25
CA ILE A 423 23.96 -34.88 -57.45
C ILE A 423 25.25 -35.62 -57.83
N LYS A 424 26.13 -35.91 -56.86
CA LYS A 424 27.35 -36.69 -57.10
C LYS A 424 27.07 -38.13 -57.55
N ALA A 425 26.04 -38.76 -57.02
CA ALA A 425 25.64 -40.11 -57.43
C ALA A 425 25.07 -40.10 -58.85
N ASP A 426 24.26 -39.11 -59.19
CA ASP A 426 23.70 -38.91 -60.53
C ASP A 426 24.80 -38.63 -61.55
N GLU A 427 25.83 -37.84 -61.20
CA GLU A 427 27.03 -37.65 -62.04
C GLU A 427 27.80 -38.96 -62.28
N ARG A 428 27.92 -39.82 -61.25
CA ARG A 428 28.55 -41.15 -61.41
C ARG A 428 27.71 -42.06 -62.29
N LEU A 429 26.39 -42.05 -62.14
CA LEU A 429 25.45 -42.80 -62.97
C LEU A 429 25.56 -42.36 -64.44
N LEU A 430 25.64 -41.05 -64.68
CA LEU A 430 25.77 -40.50 -66.02
C LEU A 430 27.05 -40.99 -66.70
N LYS A 431 28.20 -40.94 -66.01
CA LYS A 431 29.46 -41.51 -66.51
C LYS A 431 29.34 -43.00 -66.81
N LEU A 432 28.71 -43.77 -65.92
CA LEU A 432 28.50 -45.21 -66.14
C LEU A 432 27.60 -45.48 -67.36
N ALA A 433 26.57 -44.66 -67.57
CA ALA A 433 25.68 -44.75 -68.71
C ALA A 433 26.41 -44.40 -70.02
N GLU A 434 27.27 -43.39 -70.01
CA GLU A 434 28.16 -43.06 -71.14
C GLU A 434 29.13 -44.21 -71.44
N ASP A 435 29.75 -44.81 -70.42
CA ASP A 435 30.62 -45.98 -70.55
C ASP A 435 29.87 -47.19 -71.13
N GLN A 436 28.66 -47.47 -70.65
CA GLN A 436 27.81 -48.53 -71.18
C GLN A 436 27.41 -48.26 -72.63
N LYS A 437 27.07 -47.01 -72.98
CA LYS A 437 26.76 -46.61 -74.35
C LYS A 437 27.97 -46.84 -75.26
N GLY A 438 29.17 -46.42 -74.86
CA GLY A 438 30.39 -46.66 -75.62
C GLY A 438 30.72 -48.15 -75.78
N LYS A 439 30.52 -48.97 -74.73
CA LYS A 439 30.65 -50.44 -74.82
C LYS A 439 29.60 -51.05 -75.75
N LYS A 440 28.37 -50.58 -75.69
CA LYS A 440 27.27 -51.02 -76.57
C LYS A 440 27.57 -50.68 -78.03
N GLU A 441 28.06 -49.48 -78.32
CA GLU A 441 28.48 -49.07 -79.67
C GLU A 441 29.62 -49.95 -80.20
N LYS A 442 30.64 -50.25 -79.36
CA LYS A 442 31.72 -51.20 -79.70
C LYS A 442 31.18 -52.60 -79.98
N LEU A 443 30.23 -53.09 -79.18
CA LEU A 443 29.58 -54.37 -79.41
C LEU A 443 28.73 -54.36 -80.69
N HIS A 444 28.01 -53.29 -80.98
CA HIS A 444 27.23 -53.16 -82.23
C HIS A 444 28.16 -53.14 -83.45
N GLN A 445 29.31 -52.46 -83.38
CA GLN A 445 30.35 -52.56 -84.41
C GLN A 445 30.86 -53.99 -84.57
N LYS A 446 31.09 -54.70 -83.46
CA LYS A 446 31.49 -56.11 -83.49
C LYS A 446 30.42 -57.02 -84.10
N ILE A 447 29.14 -56.78 -83.80
CA ILE A 447 28.02 -57.51 -84.40
C ILE A 447 27.97 -57.27 -85.91
N ILE A 448 28.13 -56.03 -86.38
CA ILE A 448 28.17 -55.74 -87.82
C ILE A 448 29.36 -56.43 -88.49
N GLU A 449 30.53 -56.46 -87.83
CA GLU A 449 31.72 -57.15 -88.32
C GLU A 449 31.51 -58.67 -88.38
N LEU A 450 30.91 -59.26 -87.34
CA LEU A 450 30.57 -60.68 -87.30
C LEU A 450 29.47 -61.04 -88.30
N GLN A 451 28.49 -60.17 -88.52
CA GLN A 451 27.46 -60.35 -89.54
C GLN A 451 28.09 -60.40 -90.94
N LYS A 452 29.03 -59.49 -91.25
CA LYS A 452 29.80 -59.55 -92.51
C LYS A 452 30.56 -60.87 -92.64
N LYS A 453 31.23 -61.32 -91.58
CA LYS A 453 31.95 -62.60 -91.58
C LYS A 453 31.01 -63.79 -91.73
N LEU A 454 29.80 -63.72 -91.17
CA LEU A 454 28.78 -64.75 -91.32
C LEU A 454 28.24 -64.80 -92.74
N ASP A 455 27.93 -63.64 -93.34
CA ASP A 455 27.50 -63.54 -94.74
C ASP A 455 28.61 -64.05 -95.69
N GLU A 456 29.88 -63.77 -95.36
CA GLU A 456 31.06 -64.33 -96.03
C GLU A 456 31.15 -65.85 -95.89
N LYS A 457 30.96 -66.38 -94.67
CA LYS A 457 30.94 -67.82 -94.41
C LYS A 457 29.83 -68.51 -95.19
N GLN A 458 28.61 -67.96 -95.20
CA GLN A 458 27.49 -68.54 -95.94
C GLN A 458 27.75 -68.52 -97.46
N ARG A 459 28.39 -67.46 -97.99
CA ARG A 459 28.85 -67.42 -99.39
C ARG A 459 29.88 -68.52 -99.68
N LEU A 460 30.87 -68.66 -98.79
CA LEU A 460 31.92 -69.67 -98.91
C LEU A 460 31.37 -71.09 -98.74
N GLU A 461 30.36 -71.32 -97.88
CA GLU A 461 29.69 -72.63 -97.74
C GLU A 461 28.97 -73.02 -99.02
N LEU A 462 28.28 -72.08 -99.69
CA LEU A 462 27.69 -72.31 -101.01
C LEU A 462 28.77 -72.65 -102.05
N GLU A 463 29.93 -71.98 -102.00
CA GLU A 463 31.06 -72.22 -102.90
C GLU A 463 31.77 -73.56 -102.61
N ILE A 464 31.87 -73.96 -101.34
CA ILE A 464 32.38 -75.25 -100.90
C ILE A 464 31.46 -76.38 -101.35
N GLU A 465 30.14 -76.22 -101.29
CA GLU A 465 29.21 -77.25 -101.77
C GLU A 465 29.25 -77.40 -103.29
N GLN A 466 29.46 -76.29 -104.01
CA GLN A 466 29.80 -76.32 -105.44
C GLN A 466 31.12 -77.03 -105.72
N MET A 467 32.16 -76.76 -104.90
CA MET A 467 33.49 -77.36 -105.03
C MET A 467 33.53 -78.83 -104.61
N LYS A 468 32.75 -79.25 -103.61
CA LYS A 468 32.55 -80.67 -103.25
C LYS A 468 31.88 -81.41 -104.39
N GLY A 469 30.85 -80.82 -105.00
CA GLY A 469 30.28 -81.32 -106.26
C GLY A 469 31.33 -81.48 -107.35
N ALA A 470 32.23 -80.51 -107.51
CA ALA A 470 33.32 -80.56 -108.50
C ALA A 470 34.43 -81.59 -108.15
N VAL A 471 34.75 -81.78 -106.87
CA VAL A 471 35.76 -82.73 -106.38
C VAL A 471 35.25 -84.17 -106.45
N GLU A 472 33.97 -84.41 -106.16
CA GLU A 472 33.30 -85.71 -106.38
C GLU A 472 33.36 -86.10 -107.86
N VAL A 473 33.14 -85.14 -108.76
CA VAL A 473 33.28 -85.30 -110.22
C VAL A 473 34.74 -85.56 -110.62
N MET A 474 35.70 -84.85 -110.04
CA MET A 474 37.13 -85.02 -110.35
C MET A 474 37.75 -86.30 -109.79
N LYS A 475 37.20 -86.88 -108.72
CA LYS A 475 37.65 -88.17 -108.13
C LYS A 475 37.49 -89.36 -109.10
N HIS A 476 36.74 -89.19 -110.18
CA HIS A 476 36.55 -90.21 -111.21
C HIS A 476 37.38 -90.00 -112.49
N VAL A 477 38.07 -88.86 -112.66
CA VAL A 477 38.62 -88.52 -113.99
C VAL A 477 40.14 -88.62 -114.12
N THR A 478 40.97 -88.57 -113.08
CA THR A 478 42.44 -88.61 -113.32
C THR A 478 43.26 -89.21 -112.17
N GLU A 479 43.65 -90.48 -112.34
CA GLU A 479 44.85 -91.03 -111.73
C GLU A 479 46.07 -90.53 -112.52
N GLY A 480 46.86 -89.64 -111.93
CA GLY A 480 48.19 -89.30 -112.46
C GLY A 480 48.64 -87.85 -112.34
N ASP A 481 47.82 -86.92 -111.84
CA ASP A 481 48.22 -85.50 -111.75
C ASP A 481 48.67 -85.10 -110.33
N LEU A 482 49.95 -84.73 -110.20
CA LEU A 482 50.60 -84.29 -108.96
C LEU A 482 50.08 -82.93 -108.47
N GLU A 483 49.53 -82.09 -109.34
CA GLU A 483 48.96 -80.77 -109.01
C GLU A 483 47.61 -80.90 -108.27
N ALA A 484 46.79 -81.88 -108.67
CA ALA A 484 45.51 -82.20 -108.05
C ALA A 484 45.68 -82.73 -106.61
N LYS A 485 46.77 -83.46 -106.36
CA LYS A 485 47.12 -84.00 -105.03
C LYS A 485 47.48 -82.89 -104.03
N LYS A 486 48.16 -81.83 -104.49
CA LYS A 486 48.50 -80.66 -103.67
C LYS A 486 47.26 -79.84 -103.26
N LYS A 487 46.28 -79.71 -104.17
CA LYS A 487 44.99 -79.07 -103.85
C LYS A 487 44.15 -79.92 -102.88
N MET A 488 44.23 -81.24 -102.98
CA MET A 488 43.57 -82.15 -102.05
C MET A 488 44.11 -81.99 -100.61
N GLU A 489 45.43 -81.89 -100.43
CA GLU A 489 46.04 -81.63 -99.10
C GLU A 489 45.66 -80.25 -98.53
N SER A 490 45.50 -79.22 -99.36
CA SER A 490 45.02 -77.91 -98.92
C SER A 490 43.60 -77.98 -98.34
N ILE A 491 42.69 -78.66 -99.05
CA ILE A 491 41.29 -78.84 -98.59
C ILE A 491 41.24 -79.66 -97.31
N GLN A 492 42.16 -80.60 -97.13
CA GLN A 492 42.24 -81.44 -95.94
C GLN A 492 42.73 -80.66 -94.70
N ASN A 493 43.58 -79.64 -94.87
CA ASN A 493 43.95 -78.70 -93.81
C ASN A 493 42.80 -77.75 -93.44
N ASP A 494 42.08 -77.22 -94.43
CA ASP A 494 40.92 -76.35 -94.18
C ASP A 494 39.80 -77.12 -93.44
N LEU A 495 39.64 -78.42 -93.71
CA LEU A 495 38.70 -79.28 -92.98
C LEU A 495 39.09 -79.39 -91.49
N LYS A 496 40.39 -79.45 -91.19
CA LYS A 496 40.91 -79.57 -89.83
C LYS A 496 40.73 -78.27 -89.03
N GLU A 497 40.90 -77.11 -89.68
CA GLU A 497 40.60 -75.81 -89.08
C GLU A 497 39.10 -75.67 -88.74
N LYS A 498 38.21 -76.25 -89.56
CA LYS A 498 36.76 -76.27 -89.28
C LYS A 498 36.36 -77.24 -88.17
N GLU A 499 37.10 -78.32 -87.97
CA GLU A 499 36.94 -79.21 -86.81
C GLU A 499 37.37 -78.51 -85.50
N GLU A 500 38.43 -77.69 -85.53
CA GLU A 500 38.83 -76.85 -84.39
C GLU A 500 37.78 -75.77 -84.06
N GLU A 501 37.19 -75.10 -85.07
CA GLU A 501 36.07 -74.15 -84.85
C GLU A 501 34.83 -74.81 -84.21
N LEU A 502 34.58 -76.10 -84.49
CA LEU A 502 33.49 -76.85 -83.86
C LEU A 502 33.81 -77.16 -82.39
N GLY A 503 35.07 -77.48 -82.07
CA GLY A 503 35.55 -77.67 -80.70
C GLY A 503 35.39 -76.42 -79.83
N ASP A 504 35.72 -75.24 -80.38
CA ASP A 504 35.52 -73.95 -79.69
C ASP A 504 34.04 -73.69 -79.35
N LEU A 505 33.12 -74.12 -80.23
CA LEU A 505 31.67 -74.03 -80.03
C LEU A 505 31.16 -74.98 -78.93
N GLU A 506 31.72 -76.19 -78.83
CA GLU A 506 31.38 -77.14 -77.77
C GLU A 506 31.86 -76.65 -76.39
N GLU A 507 33.04 -76.01 -76.32
CA GLU A 507 33.56 -75.40 -75.09
C GLU A 507 32.67 -74.24 -74.61
N LEU A 508 32.18 -73.41 -75.54
CA LEU A 508 31.21 -72.36 -75.22
C LEU A 508 29.91 -72.92 -74.63
N ASN A 509 29.43 -74.04 -75.17
CA ASN A 509 28.21 -74.69 -74.67
C ASN A 509 28.40 -75.22 -73.24
N GLN A 510 29.57 -75.81 -72.92
CA GLN A 510 29.88 -76.23 -71.55
C GLN A 510 29.97 -75.04 -70.57
N ALA A 511 30.56 -73.93 -70.99
CA ALA A 511 30.64 -72.72 -70.17
C ALA A 511 29.24 -72.13 -69.83
N LEU A 512 28.29 -72.23 -70.76
CA LEU A 512 26.90 -71.81 -70.53
C LEU A 512 26.19 -72.70 -69.52
N ILE A 513 26.38 -74.02 -69.58
CA ILE A 513 25.83 -74.97 -68.59
C ILE A 513 26.36 -74.67 -67.18
N VAL A 514 27.66 -74.37 -67.05
CA VAL A 514 28.25 -73.98 -65.75
C VAL A 514 27.62 -72.69 -65.22
N LYS A 515 27.44 -71.67 -66.08
CA LYS A 515 26.78 -70.43 -65.69
C LYS A 515 25.32 -70.60 -65.29
N GLU A 516 24.57 -71.46 -65.96
CA GLU A 516 23.18 -71.76 -65.60
C GLU A 516 23.10 -72.39 -64.20
N ARG A 517 23.97 -73.37 -63.91
CA ARG A 517 24.06 -73.98 -62.58
C ARG A 517 24.37 -72.96 -61.50
N MET A 518 25.38 -72.10 -61.72
CA MET A 518 25.72 -71.02 -60.79
C MET A 518 24.54 -70.05 -60.54
N SER A 519 23.84 -69.65 -61.60
CA SER A 519 22.67 -68.78 -61.46
C SER A 519 21.52 -69.47 -60.72
N ASN A 520 21.35 -70.78 -60.87
CA ASN A 520 20.33 -71.54 -60.16
C ASN A 520 20.67 -71.71 -58.67
N ASP A 521 21.94 -71.90 -58.34
CA ASP A 521 22.42 -71.94 -56.95
C ASP A 521 22.15 -70.60 -56.23
N GLU A 522 22.40 -69.47 -56.88
CA GLU A 522 22.08 -68.14 -56.35
C GLU A 522 20.58 -67.97 -56.07
N LEU A 523 19.70 -68.48 -56.96
CA LEU A 523 18.26 -68.44 -56.76
C LEU A 523 17.79 -69.32 -55.59
N VAL A 524 18.42 -70.49 -55.41
CA VAL A 524 18.15 -71.39 -54.28
C VAL A 524 18.56 -70.74 -52.96
N GLU A 525 19.75 -70.13 -52.89
CA GLU A 525 20.21 -69.42 -51.70
C GLU A 525 19.33 -68.20 -51.37
N ALA A 526 18.94 -67.40 -52.38
CA ALA A 526 18.01 -66.29 -52.18
C ALA A 526 16.65 -66.75 -51.61
N ARG A 527 16.17 -67.94 -52.02
CA ARG A 527 14.93 -68.53 -51.49
C ARG A 527 15.09 -68.99 -50.04
N LYS A 528 16.22 -69.60 -49.68
CA LYS A 528 16.53 -69.99 -48.30
C LYS A 528 16.56 -68.77 -47.37
N GLU A 529 17.24 -67.71 -47.79
CA GLU A 529 17.37 -66.49 -46.99
C GLU A 529 16.02 -65.80 -46.77
N LEU A 530 15.17 -65.78 -47.81
CA LEU A 530 13.82 -65.24 -47.72
C LEU A 530 12.93 -66.04 -46.74
N ILE A 531 13.05 -67.38 -46.74
CA ILE A 531 12.34 -68.23 -45.78
C ILE A 531 12.83 -67.95 -44.35
N SER A 532 14.16 -67.88 -44.14
CA SER A 532 14.76 -67.55 -42.85
C SER A 532 14.24 -66.22 -42.29
N GLY A 533 14.29 -65.14 -43.09
CA GLY A 533 13.84 -63.80 -42.66
C GLY A 533 12.34 -63.67 -42.40
N LEU A 534 11.52 -64.56 -42.97
CA LEU A 534 10.06 -64.57 -42.75
C LEU A 534 9.62 -65.49 -41.60
N CYS A 535 10.50 -66.35 -41.08
CA CYS A 535 10.17 -67.29 -39.99
C CYS A 535 9.76 -66.59 -38.67
N GLU A 536 10.14 -65.34 -38.44
CA GLU A 536 9.91 -64.62 -37.18
C GLU A 536 8.59 -63.82 -37.13
N ASN A 537 7.83 -63.74 -38.24
CA ASN A 537 6.65 -62.88 -38.34
C ASN A 537 5.32 -63.59 -38.03
N THR A 538 4.57 -63.05 -37.07
CA THR A 538 3.33 -63.67 -36.52
C THR A 538 2.06 -63.36 -37.33
N SER A 539 1.45 -64.43 -37.86
CA SER A 539 0.01 -64.75 -38.00
C SER A 539 -1.00 -63.83 -38.73
N ARG A 540 -0.63 -62.69 -39.32
CA ARG A 540 -1.59 -61.86 -40.13
C ARG A 540 -1.15 -61.54 -41.56
N ALA A 541 -0.10 -62.18 -42.06
CA ALA A 541 0.42 -61.97 -43.41
C ALA A 541 -0.24 -62.89 -44.44
N HIS A 542 -0.32 -62.44 -45.70
CA HIS A 542 -0.83 -63.25 -46.81
C HIS A 542 0.24 -64.20 -47.39
N ILE A 543 1.52 -63.84 -47.24
CA ILE A 543 2.68 -64.72 -47.48
C ILE A 543 3.27 -65.06 -46.10
N ILE A 544 3.42 -66.35 -45.82
CA ILE A 544 3.92 -66.87 -44.54
C ILE A 544 4.90 -68.02 -44.78
N VAL A 545 5.64 -68.41 -43.75
CA VAL A 545 6.38 -69.68 -43.77
C VAL A 545 5.48 -70.75 -43.16
N LYS A 546 5.13 -71.77 -43.94
CA LYS A 546 4.41 -72.96 -43.47
C LYS A 546 5.41 -74.08 -43.26
N ARG A 547 5.37 -74.78 -42.12
CA ARG A 547 6.15 -76.01 -41.91
C ARG A 547 5.35 -77.19 -42.44
N MET A 548 5.71 -77.67 -43.62
CA MET A 548 5.06 -78.80 -44.27
C MET A 548 5.34 -80.07 -43.46
N GLY A 549 4.30 -80.78 -43.05
CA GLY A 549 4.40 -81.99 -42.24
C GLY A 549 4.38 -81.79 -40.73
N LYS A 550 4.18 -80.54 -40.25
CA LYS A 550 3.97 -80.27 -38.81
C LYS A 550 2.51 -80.60 -38.45
N LEU A 551 2.31 -81.43 -37.42
CA LEU A 551 0.99 -81.82 -36.94
C LEU A 551 0.23 -80.61 -36.39
N ASP A 552 -1.04 -80.42 -36.81
CA ASP A 552 -1.92 -79.42 -36.21
C ASP A 552 -2.49 -79.98 -34.90
N GLU A 553 -2.11 -79.39 -33.77
CA GLU A 553 -2.58 -79.79 -32.44
C GLU A 553 -4.01 -79.32 -32.15
N LYS A 554 -4.57 -78.39 -32.94
CA LYS A 554 -5.90 -77.81 -32.67
C LYS A 554 -7.04 -78.83 -32.64
N PRO A 555 -7.12 -79.80 -33.56
CA PRO A 555 -8.16 -80.84 -33.51
C PRO A 555 -8.08 -81.69 -32.24
N PHE A 556 -6.87 -82.02 -31.78
CA PHE A 556 -6.66 -82.75 -30.52
C PHE A 556 -7.18 -81.94 -29.32
N ILE A 557 -6.86 -80.65 -29.27
CA ILE A 557 -7.33 -79.74 -28.21
C ILE A 557 -8.86 -79.55 -28.29
N ALA A 558 -9.42 -79.50 -29.49
CA ALA A 558 -10.86 -79.33 -29.71
C ALA A 558 -11.66 -80.57 -29.28
N ALA A 559 -11.18 -81.78 -29.61
CA ALA A 559 -11.75 -83.04 -29.14
C ALA A 559 -11.79 -83.10 -27.61
N ALA A 560 -10.65 -82.84 -26.95
CA ALA A 560 -10.56 -82.83 -25.49
C ALA A 560 -11.48 -81.80 -24.81
N LYS A 561 -11.79 -80.68 -25.48
CA LYS A 561 -12.77 -79.69 -24.98
C LYS A 561 -14.21 -80.18 -25.12
N ARG A 562 -14.51 -80.98 -26.15
CA ARG A 562 -15.85 -81.55 -26.37
C ARG A 562 -16.17 -82.69 -25.40
N ASP A 563 -15.15 -83.44 -24.96
CA ASP A 563 -15.27 -84.52 -23.97
C ASP A 563 -15.46 -84.06 -22.51
N GLY A 564 -15.49 -82.75 -22.24
CA GLY A 564 -15.83 -82.19 -20.93
C GLY A 564 -14.84 -82.49 -19.78
N SER A 565 -13.70 -83.11 -20.06
CA SER A 565 -12.74 -83.64 -19.08
C SER A 565 -11.74 -82.59 -18.54
N GLY A 566 -11.96 -81.31 -18.83
CA GLY A 566 -11.23 -80.17 -18.27
C GLY A 566 -9.71 -80.27 -18.47
N LYS A 567 -8.94 -80.02 -17.39
CA LYS A 567 -7.46 -80.01 -17.42
C LYS A 567 -6.87 -81.38 -17.79
N LYS A 568 -7.50 -82.48 -17.38
CA LYS A 568 -7.07 -83.85 -17.66
C LYS A 568 -7.26 -84.22 -19.13
N GLY A 569 -8.34 -83.74 -19.74
CA GLY A 569 -8.58 -83.86 -21.19
C GLY A 569 -7.51 -83.15 -22.01
N ALA A 570 -7.15 -81.92 -21.64
CA ALA A 570 -6.11 -81.16 -22.33
C ALA A 570 -4.73 -81.83 -22.23
N GLU A 571 -4.37 -82.36 -21.05
CA GLU A 571 -3.12 -83.13 -20.87
C GLU A 571 -3.10 -84.42 -21.71
N ASN A 572 -4.23 -85.11 -21.83
CA ASN A 572 -4.35 -86.29 -22.70
C ASN A 572 -4.27 -85.94 -24.19
N ALA A 573 -4.87 -84.83 -24.62
CA ALA A 573 -4.75 -84.36 -26.00
C ALA A 573 -3.31 -84.03 -26.38
N ILE A 574 -2.55 -83.40 -25.47
CA ILE A 574 -1.12 -83.11 -25.69
C ILE A 574 -0.31 -84.41 -25.81
N LYS A 575 -0.59 -85.39 -24.93
CA LYS A 575 0.06 -86.71 -25.01
C LYS A 575 -0.27 -87.44 -26.31
N LEU A 576 -1.52 -87.39 -26.75
CA LEU A 576 -1.97 -88.02 -27.99
C LEU A 576 -1.36 -87.34 -29.22
N ALA A 577 -1.34 -86.01 -29.26
CA ALA A 577 -0.67 -85.27 -30.33
C ALA A 577 0.84 -85.59 -30.37
N SER A 578 1.52 -85.63 -29.22
CA SER A 578 2.95 -85.98 -29.14
C SER A 578 3.23 -87.43 -29.59
N LEU A 579 2.33 -88.36 -29.27
CA LEU A 579 2.42 -89.75 -29.73
C LEU A 579 2.34 -89.82 -31.26
N TRP A 580 1.41 -89.11 -31.87
CA TRP A 580 1.28 -89.06 -33.32
C TRP A 580 2.42 -88.30 -33.99
N GLU A 581 2.96 -87.24 -33.39
CA GLU A 581 4.19 -86.61 -33.88
C GLU A 581 5.37 -87.58 -33.89
N ASN A 582 5.52 -88.41 -32.85
CA ASN A 582 6.57 -89.43 -32.80
C ASN A 582 6.38 -90.51 -33.87
N HIS A 583 5.14 -90.91 -34.16
CA HIS A 583 4.88 -91.83 -35.27
C HIS A 583 5.19 -91.18 -36.62
N LEU A 584 4.71 -89.96 -36.88
CA LEU A 584 4.99 -89.23 -38.12
C LEU A 584 6.49 -89.00 -38.37
N GLY A 585 7.26 -88.82 -37.30
CA GLY A 585 8.70 -88.65 -37.34
C GLY A 585 9.51 -89.94 -37.51
N ASP A 586 8.88 -91.12 -37.46
CA ASP A 586 9.55 -92.41 -37.60
C ASP A 586 9.83 -92.73 -39.08
N PRO A 587 11.10 -92.75 -39.54
CA PRO A 587 11.44 -93.08 -40.92
C PRO A 587 11.10 -94.52 -41.32
N SER A 588 10.95 -95.42 -40.35
CA SER A 588 10.60 -96.83 -40.61
C SER A 588 9.10 -97.04 -40.83
N TRP A 589 8.27 -96.06 -40.51
CA TRP A 589 6.83 -96.11 -40.75
C TRP A 589 6.47 -95.41 -42.07
N HIS A 590 5.99 -96.19 -43.03
CA HIS A 590 5.61 -95.73 -44.37
C HIS A 590 4.30 -96.38 -44.80
N PRO A 591 3.15 -95.90 -44.29
CA PRO A 591 1.83 -96.49 -44.56
C PRO A 591 1.28 -96.02 -45.92
N PHE A 592 2.06 -96.19 -46.98
CA PHE A 592 1.66 -95.88 -48.34
C PHE A 592 1.81 -97.12 -49.22
N LYS A 593 0.83 -97.34 -50.08
CA LYS A 593 0.86 -98.36 -51.13
C LYS A 593 0.91 -97.70 -52.49
N VAL A 594 1.63 -98.34 -53.40
CA VAL A 594 1.75 -97.88 -54.78
C VAL A 594 0.60 -98.44 -55.61
N ILE A 595 -0.20 -97.57 -56.21
CA ILE A 595 -1.23 -97.94 -57.17
C ILE A 595 -0.92 -97.37 -58.55
N THR A 596 -1.38 -98.04 -59.61
CA THR A 596 -1.26 -97.54 -60.98
C THR A 596 -2.62 -97.02 -61.44
N VAL A 597 -2.71 -95.71 -61.68
CA VAL A 597 -3.92 -95.05 -62.19
C VAL A 597 -3.54 -94.37 -63.50
N GLU A 598 -4.18 -94.76 -64.61
CA GLU A 598 -3.95 -94.19 -65.96
C GLU A 598 -2.48 -94.22 -66.42
N GLY A 599 -1.75 -95.31 -66.13
CA GLY A 599 -0.34 -95.47 -66.53
C GLY A 599 0.67 -94.63 -65.73
N LYS A 600 0.22 -93.89 -64.71
CA LYS A 600 1.07 -93.20 -63.74
C LYS A 600 1.06 -93.95 -62.40
N VAL A 601 2.26 -94.26 -61.92
CA VAL A 601 2.51 -94.84 -60.61
C VAL A 601 2.28 -93.76 -59.55
N LYS A 602 1.38 -93.98 -58.59
CA LYS A 602 1.09 -93.04 -57.50
C LYS A 602 1.09 -93.78 -56.16
N GLU A 603 1.75 -93.20 -55.17
CA GLU A 603 1.64 -93.62 -53.77
C GLU A 603 0.36 -93.05 -53.16
N VAL A 604 -0.44 -93.91 -52.55
CA VAL A 604 -1.67 -93.56 -51.85
C VAL A 604 -1.63 -94.16 -50.45
N LEU A 605 -2.21 -93.48 -49.47
CA LEU A 605 -2.26 -93.94 -48.09
C LEU A 605 -2.86 -95.35 -48.01
N ASP A 606 -2.19 -96.25 -47.30
CA ASP A 606 -2.71 -97.58 -47.05
C ASP A 606 -3.64 -97.56 -45.84
N GLU A 607 -4.95 -97.54 -46.10
CA GLU A 607 -5.96 -97.54 -45.03
C GLU A 607 -6.01 -98.83 -44.20
N GLU A 608 -5.33 -99.90 -44.64
CA GLU A 608 -5.20 -101.17 -43.92
C GLU A 608 -3.99 -101.20 -42.97
N ASP A 609 -3.10 -100.19 -43.00
CA ASP A 609 -1.97 -100.08 -42.07
C ASP A 609 -2.48 -100.07 -40.61
N GLU A 610 -1.86 -100.87 -39.75
CA GLU A 610 -2.32 -101.08 -38.36
C GLU A 610 -2.50 -99.77 -37.60
N LYS A 611 -1.57 -98.81 -37.76
CA LYS A 611 -1.64 -97.51 -37.10
C LYS A 611 -2.67 -96.61 -37.77
N ILE A 612 -2.75 -96.56 -39.10
CA ILE A 612 -3.78 -95.76 -39.80
C ILE A 612 -5.20 -96.28 -39.51
N ALA A 613 -5.39 -97.59 -39.49
CA ALA A 613 -6.65 -98.24 -39.14
C ALA A 613 -7.03 -97.98 -37.68
N SER A 614 -6.08 -98.05 -36.74
CA SER A 614 -6.32 -97.70 -35.33
C SER A 614 -6.73 -96.23 -35.17
N LEU A 615 -6.05 -95.31 -35.86
CA LEU A 615 -6.37 -93.88 -35.84
C LEU A 615 -7.79 -93.60 -36.34
N LYS A 616 -8.21 -94.29 -37.40
CA LYS A 616 -9.54 -94.13 -38.01
C LYS A 616 -10.66 -94.65 -37.11
N ASN A 617 -10.39 -95.68 -36.31
CA ASN A 617 -11.37 -96.30 -35.42
C ASN A 617 -11.43 -95.66 -34.03
N GLU A 618 -10.29 -95.19 -33.49
CA GLU A 618 -10.17 -94.71 -32.12
C GLU A 618 -10.25 -93.19 -31.98
N CYS A 619 -9.89 -92.44 -33.03
CA CYS A 619 -9.85 -90.97 -32.99
C CYS A 619 -10.97 -90.34 -33.81
N GLU A 620 -11.31 -89.10 -33.46
CA GLU A 620 -12.28 -88.32 -34.21
C GLU A 620 -11.76 -87.97 -35.61
N LYS A 621 -12.69 -87.76 -36.55
CA LYS A 621 -12.37 -87.44 -37.95
C LYS A 621 -11.41 -86.25 -38.10
N ASP A 622 -11.60 -85.19 -37.32
CA ASP A 622 -10.73 -83.99 -37.39
C ASP A 622 -9.28 -84.31 -36.96
N ILE A 623 -9.08 -85.26 -36.04
CA ILE A 623 -7.76 -85.73 -35.62
C ILE A 623 -7.14 -86.61 -36.71
N PHE A 624 -7.93 -87.54 -37.27
CA PHE A 624 -7.51 -88.37 -38.39
C PHE A 624 -7.02 -87.52 -39.58
N ASP A 625 -7.84 -86.54 -40.00
CA ASP A 625 -7.52 -85.65 -41.12
C ASP A 625 -6.25 -84.83 -40.85
N ALA A 626 -6.01 -84.40 -39.61
CA ALA A 626 -4.82 -83.64 -39.24
C ALA A 626 -3.53 -84.49 -39.32
N VAL A 627 -3.57 -85.72 -38.82
CA VAL A 627 -2.43 -86.65 -38.87
C VAL A 627 -2.15 -87.08 -40.31
N VAL A 628 -3.19 -87.43 -41.08
CA VAL A 628 -3.04 -87.81 -42.50
C VAL A 628 -2.52 -86.65 -43.35
N THR A 629 -2.98 -85.42 -43.08
CA THR A 629 -2.46 -84.23 -43.77
C THR A 629 -0.96 -84.04 -43.48
N ALA A 630 -0.55 -84.13 -42.21
CA ALA A 630 0.86 -84.02 -41.85
C ALA A 630 1.70 -85.15 -42.49
N LEU A 631 1.19 -86.37 -42.52
CA LEU A 631 1.85 -87.52 -43.13
C LEU A 631 2.04 -87.36 -44.65
N ASN A 632 1.01 -86.91 -45.37
CA ASN A 632 1.08 -86.64 -46.80
C ASN A 632 2.07 -85.52 -47.11
N GLU A 633 2.06 -84.44 -46.32
CA GLU A 633 3.02 -83.34 -46.47
C GLU A 633 4.47 -83.79 -46.21
N LEU A 634 4.70 -84.68 -45.23
CA LEU A 634 6.03 -85.26 -45.03
C LEU A 634 6.45 -86.12 -46.22
N ASN A 635 5.54 -86.89 -46.81
CA ASN A 635 5.86 -87.73 -47.98
C ASN A 635 6.17 -86.89 -49.22
N GLU A 636 5.48 -85.76 -49.42
CA GLU A 636 5.68 -84.89 -50.57
C GLU A 636 6.96 -84.04 -50.45
N TYR A 637 7.22 -83.48 -49.27
CA TYR A 637 8.29 -82.47 -49.10
C TYR A 637 9.58 -83.01 -48.49
N ASN A 638 9.52 -84.12 -47.76
CA ASN A 638 10.69 -84.71 -47.11
C ASN A 638 10.51 -86.23 -46.86
N PRO A 639 10.32 -87.04 -47.91
CA PRO A 639 9.97 -88.46 -47.78
C PRO A 639 11.02 -89.25 -46.99
N SER A 640 12.31 -88.93 -47.17
CA SER A 640 13.41 -89.63 -46.49
C SER A 640 13.72 -89.08 -45.09
N GLY A 641 13.55 -87.77 -44.87
CA GLY A 641 13.95 -87.14 -43.60
C GLY A 641 12.87 -87.17 -42.51
N ARG A 642 11.58 -87.29 -42.88
CA ARG A 642 10.43 -87.32 -41.95
C ARG A 642 10.37 -86.19 -40.90
N TYR A 643 11.02 -85.06 -41.15
CA TYR A 643 10.88 -83.86 -40.33
C TYR A 643 10.20 -82.72 -41.11
N PRO A 644 9.46 -81.82 -40.43
CA PRO A 644 8.76 -80.74 -41.11
C PRO A 644 9.71 -79.76 -41.80
N VAL A 645 9.47 -79.46 -43.07
CA VAL A 645 10.30 -78.55 -43.88
C VAL A 645 9.61 -77.19 -44.04
N PRO A 646 10.29 -76.06 -43.78
CA PRO A 646 9.71 -74.75 -44.00
C PRO A 646 9.59 -74.46 -45.49
N GLN A 647 8.39 -74.06 -45.92
CA GLN A 647 8.09 -73.64 -47.29
C GLN A 647 7.46 -72.26 -47.29
N LEU A 648 7.81 -71.46 -48.31
CA LEU A 648 7.16 -70.17 -48.54
C LEU A 648 5.73 -70.44 -49.02
N TRP A 649 4.74 -69.91 -48.33
CA TRP A 649 3.34 -70.27 -48.51
C TRP A 649 2.44 -69.06 -48.73
N ASN A 650 1.61 -69.12 -49.77
CA ASN A 650 0.56 -68.16 -50.02
C ASN A 650 -0.72 -68.63 -49.31
N ASN A 651 -1.06 -67.99 -48.19
CA ASN A 651 -2.20 -68.40 -47.37
C ASN A 651 -3.55 -68.08 -48.03
N LYS A 652 -3.62 -67.14 -48.98
CA LYS A 652 -4.83 -66.84 -49.75
C LYS A 652 -5.12 -67.91 -50.79
N GLU A 653 -4.10 -68.28 -51.55
CA GLU A 653 -4.24 -69.22 -52.66
C GLU A 653 -4.04 -70.68 -52.26
N LYS A 654 -3.64 -70.95 -51.01
CA LYS A 654 -3.41 -72.30 -50.46
C LYS A 654 -2.41 -73.10 -51.30
N ARG A 655 -1.33 -72.45 -51.74
CA ARG A 655 -0.22 -73.05 -52.50
C ARG A 655 1.15 -72.49 -52.08
N ASN A 656 2.22 -73.13 -52.56
CA ASN A 656 3.58 -72.61 -52.46
C ASN A 656 3.68 -71.22 -53.14
N ALA A 657 4.33 -70.29 -52.47
CA ALA A 657 4.61 -68.96 -52.99
C ALA A 657 5.94 -68.93 -53.76
N THR A 658 5.98 -68.09 -54.78
CA THR A 658 7.16 -67.82 -55.60
C THR A 658 8.10 -66.84 -54.89
N LEU A 659 9.39 -66.85 -55.29
CA LEU A 659 10.39 -65.90 -54.75
C LEU A 659 9.97 -64.44 -54.98
N LYS A 660 9.39 -64.16 -56.15
CA LYS A 660 8.84 -62.85 -56.51
C LYS A 660 7.75 -62.38 -55.54
N GLU A 661 6.77 -63.24 -55.24
CA GLU A 661 5.67 -62.92 -54.31
C GLU A 661 6.20 -62.58 -52.90
N GLY A 662 7.24 -63.28 -52.43
CA GLY A 662 7.83 -62.99 -51.12
C GLY A 662 8.66 -61.70 -51.09
N VAL A 663 9.41 -61.39 -52.16
CA VAL A 663 10.14 -60.11 -52.28
C VAL A 663 9.18 -58.92 -52.37
N GLU A 664 8.10 -59.03 -53.15
CA GLU A 664 7.06 -57.99 -53.24
C GLU A 664 6.39 -57.75 -51.87
N TYR A 665 6.16 -58.81 -51.10
CA TYR A 665 5.66 -58.71 -49.74
C TYR A 665 6.62 -57.94 -48.82
N LEU A 666 7.92 -58.27 -48.83
CA LEU A 666 8.93 -57.55 -48.03
C LEU A 666 9.03 -56.06 -48.42
N LEU A 667 9.03 -55.75 -49.72
CA LEU A 667 9.05 -54.37 -50.21
C LEU A 667 7.85 -53.57 -49.73
N LYS A 668 6.66 -54.19 -49.68
CA LYS A 668 5.46 -53.56 -49.14
C LYS A 668 5.57 -53.30 -47.65
N GLN A 669 6.03 -54.28 -46.86
CA GLN A 669 6.26 -54.11 -45.42
C GLN A 669 7.25 -52.99 -45.12
N TRP A 670 8.36 -52.94 -45.87
CA TRP A 670 9.37 -51.89 -45.72
C TRP A 670 8.80 -50.49 -46.03
N LYS A 671 8.01 -50.34 -47.10
CA LYS A 671 7.33 -49.07 -47.42
C LYS A 671 6.37 -48.65 -46.31
N THR A 672 5.59 -49.57 -45.75
CA THR A 672 4.66 -49.28 -44.64
C THR A 672 5.40 -48.91 -43.35
N HIS A 673 6.51 -49.57 -43.02
CA HIS A 673 7.34 -49.21 -41.87
C HIS A 673 7.99 -47.84 -42.00
N LYS A 674 8.42 -47.45 -43.21
CA LYS A 674 8.99 -46.13 -43.49
C LYS A 674 7.97 -45.00 -43.34
N GLN A 675 6.70 -45.24 -43.70
CA GLN A 675 5.62 -44.27 -43.53
C GLN A 675 5.17 -44.09 -42.07
N ARG A 676 5.38 -45.07 -41.19
CA ARG A 676 5.05 -44.97 -39.75
C ARG A 676 6.11 -44.25 -38.90
N LYS A 677 7.31 -44.02 -39.45
CA LYS A 677 8.42 -43.29 -38.79
C LYS A 677 8.53 -41.83 -39.24
N ARG A 678 7.67 -41.38 -40.14
CA ARG A 678 7.39 -39.97 -40.46
C ARG A 678 6.04 -39.63 -39.85
#